data_AF-A0AAD5R6N8-F1
#
_entry.id   AF-A0AAD5R6N8-F1
#
_cell.length_a   1.000
_cell.length_b   1.000
_cell.length_c   1.000
_cell.angle_alpha   90.00
_cell.angle_beta   90.00
_cell.angle_gamma   90.00
#
_symmetry.space_group_name_H-M   'P 1'
#
loop_
_entity.id
_entity.type
_entity.pdbx_description
1 polymer ?
#
loop_
_entity_poly.entity_id
_entity_poly.type
_entity_poly.pdbx_seq_one_letter_code
_entity_poly.pdbx_strand_id
1 'polypeptide(L)'
;MSKKVDVAAVAAKVQEFYSTNNPDQRKRLDEDLCSFKSRFPCEDTVAACILLMGSRYPGNVQYFAAISMYETVRHRYEECVANVTLMEVLKSFLIESLTSNAHVQMQSITNKLSSTLAILSLYCMPDVWSDPVATLTNIWAAQPELLLRVLAEIAAEFSNIQMPLTQRSKLKTELHKTSEDIIRIISTVMGADDASPSTRQAAVECVEQWVKLPGIGLHQWAPVLSVVFGAVSEDSAALTNLLNLLAANDELTSIDQLVYDICHYITTSLAQKIATDLADDILSEDVVSLISAVCNIAVVSVPTLIRNYKHNPALLCDLCSLFTSICSCQGSYAVDELISDLPSSFFMTLREHIASAASGSKKDDMHNIASSVSTYYAEVCRSAIDKLSYPVIDRFDEYDKQQREQFHRYRMVRSEVSIDAYFITGKDTLKFLNMELEASIAKGDLCRTECIMYLWETVADYLSESDYLEIYDNLKLCMQLSGLGEGTDEDRLANTVMKHLYALSHLIQEHDDAMYLEGHVIRLILPFVSRKAVSKEALRTLEKFVSERSNGVMLVGDDISQICYTFFMDESNTETLRLTALKCIGYVLSMKPSHDIMTILNNIMAPHLRDLEIGECIQSGEALENKKFQISIFSCLFASLNHKGGAPSTSLSDPPSVVIFRQIFPLFQRILEMQVVPISIGDKVCDAVRNAVSNFPPEHLPQMFPLVSQLLNTALFTNPAAGCSLAKTAVLVFGYDSSTTPQLCAAIRQWLESFAHNMPSQAIEEWLSLIYQIMKKNYKTLRANGEDSLPAISNAILIAGQTLTESQEPCVVRLASQVLAVIANQSISYGDEGPRLILANHGPALVKAIFVRIQVELIRATVESLSEVLFFFMKEFSAETRRVLDGLDHGDSPLVAALFREIGNLRNFKADDSPTKHGVTERCLFVIT
;
A
#
# COMPACT_ATOMS: atom_id res chain seq x y z
N MET A 1 -56.53 -14.72 18.65
CA MET A 1 -55.82 -14.78 19.95
C MET A 1 -54.33 -14.63 19.67
N SER A 2 -53.77 -13.44 19.91
CA SER A 2 -52.32 -13.22 19.78
C SER A 2 -51.57 -14.09 20.80
N LYS A 3 -50.56 -14.84 20.36
CA LYS A 3 -49.72 -15.66 21.25
C LYS A 3 -48.82 -14.72 22.07
N LYS A 4 -49.21 -14.39 23.30
CA LYS A 4 -48.34 -13.69 24.26
C LYS A 4 -47.05 -14.50 24.46
N VAL A 5 -45.91 -13.80 24.52
CA VAL A 5 -44.58 -14.38 24.76
C VAL A 5 -44.54 -15.08 26.13
N ASP A 6 -44.01 -16.30 26.16
CA ASP A 6 -43.72 -17.00 27.43
C ASP A 6 -42.35 -16.58 27.96
N VAL A 7 -42.36 -15.60 28.85
CA VAL A 7 -41.17 -14.99 29.47
C VAL A 7 -40.37 -16.00 30.30
N ALA A 8 -41.03 -16.96 30.96
CA ALA A 8 -40.36 -17.96 31.78
C ALA A 8 -39.59 -18.96 30.90
N ALA A 9 -40.16 -19.35 29.76
CA ALA A 9 -39.48 -20.20 28.79
C ALA A 9 -38.25 -19.51 28.17
N VAL A 10 -38.34 -18.21 27.85
CA VAL A 10 -37.19 -17.46 27.33
C VAL A 10 -36.07 -17.36 28.39
N ALA A 11 -36.40 -17.04 29.64
CA ALA A 11 -35.43 -17.01 30.73
C ALA A 11 -34.72 -18.37 30.93
N ALA A 12 -35.47 -19.47 30.87
CA ALA A 12 -34.91 -20.82 30.98
C ALA A 12 -33.93 -21.13 29.84
N LYS A 13 -34.25 -20.76 28.59
CA LYS A 13 -33.35 -20.93 27.44
C LYS A 13 -32.06 -20.12 27.56
N VAL A 14 -32.14 -18.88 28.05
CA VAL A 14 -30.94 -18.05 28.29
C VAL A 14 -30.06 -18.68 29.36
N GLN A 15 -30.64 -19.16 30.46
CA GLN A 15 -29.88 -19.86 31.49
C GLN A 15 -29.25 -21.16 30.98
N GLU A 16 -30.00 -21.92 30.17
CA GLU A 16 -29.48 -23.13 29.51
C GLU A 16 -28.30 -22.80 28.59
N PHE A 17 -28.39 -21.72 27.80
CA PHE A 17 -27.33 -21.28 26.89
C PHE A 17 -26.00 -21.01 27.63
N TYR A 18 -26.05 -20.33 28.77
CA TYR A 18 -24.85 -20.05 29.59
C TYR A 18 -24.36 -21.25 30.42
N SER A 19 -25.19 -22.28 30.61
CA SER A 19 -24.85 -23.45 31.44
C SER A 19 -24.48 -24.71 30.64
N THR A 20 -24.85 -24.79 29.36
CA THR A 20 -24.62 -25.98 28.53
C THR A 20 -23.17 -26.10 28.05
N ASN A 21 -22.61 -27.31 28.12
CA ASN A 21 -21.29 -27.64 27.58
C ASN A 21 -21.33 -28.28 26.18
N ASN A 22 -22.54 -28.46 25.61
CA ASN A 22 -22.72 -29.06 24.28
C ASN A 22 -22.74 -27.97 23.19
N PRO A 23 -21.80 -27.98 22.22
CA PRO A 23 -21.70 -26.95 21.18
C PRO A 23 -22.89 -26.93 20.22
N ASP A 24 -23.45 -28.09 19.85
CA ASP A 24 -24.62 -28.17 18.96
C ASP A 24 -25.88 -27.64 19.63
N GLN A 25 -26.06 -27.95 20.92
CA GLN A 25 -27.17 -27.41 21.70
C GLN A 25 -27.02 -25.90 21.91
N ARG A 26 -25.80 -25.42 22.16
CA ARG A 26 -25.51 -23.98 22.27
C ARG A 26 -25.85 -23.25 20.98
N LYS A 27 -25.50 -23.81 19.82
CA LYS A 27 -25.84 -23.25 18.49
C LYS A 27 -27.36 -23.18 18.27
N ARG A 28 -28.10 -24.24 18.60
CA ARG A 28 -29.58 -24.22 18.49
C ARG A 28 -30.22 -23.20 19.42
N LEU A 29 -29.73 -23.08 20.66
CA LEU A 29 -30.20 -22.07 21.61
C LEU A 29 -29.88 -20.66 21.13
N ASP A 30 -28.72 -20.44 20.52
CA ASP A 30 -28.35 -19.15 19.92
C ASP A 30 -29.29 -18.76 18.77
N GLU A 31 -29.54 -19.68 17.84
CA GLU A 31 -30.50 -19.49 16.74
C GLU A 31 -31.91 -19.16 17.26
N ASP A 32 -32.37 -19.89 18.28
CA ASP A 32 -33.66 -19.65 18.92
C ASP A 32 -33.72 -18.28 19.63
N LEU A 33 -32.68 -17.90 20.38
CA LEU A 33 -32.59 -16.62 21.11
C LEU A 33 -32.39 -15.44 20.16
N CYS A 34 -31.72 -15.62 19.02
CA CYS A 34 -31.65 -14.61 17.96
C CYS A 34 -33.03 -14.43 17.30
N SER A 35 -33.74 -15.53 17.03
CA SER A 35 -35.08 -15.48 16.43
C SER A 35 -36.11 -14.76 17.31
N PHE A 36 -35.93 -14.76 18.65
CA PHE A 36 -36.82 -14.07 19.59
C PHE A 36 -37.05 -12.59 19.22
N LYS A 37 -36.00 -11.91 18.72
CA LYS A 37 -36.01 -10.47 18.45
C LYS A 37 -36.92 -10.08 17.26
N SER A 38 -37.08 -10.98 16.29
CA SER A 38 -37.89 -10.77 15.07
C SER A 38 -39.19 -11.57 15.03
N ARG A 39 -39.30 -12.64 15.84
CA ARG A 39 -40.42 -13.59 15.81
C ARG A 39 -41.75 -13.05 16.34
N PHE A 40 -41.71 -12.11 17.28
CA PHE A 40 -42.91 -11.57 17.94
C PHE A 40 -43.18 -10.11 17.51
N PRO A 41 -44.43 -9.62 17.66
CA PRO A 41 -44.72 -8.19 17.48
C PRO A 41 -43.84 -7.31 18.38
N CYS A 42 -43.49 -6.11 17.92
CA CYS A 42 -42.54 -5.24 18.62
C CYS A 42 -42.97 -4.97 20.08
N GLU A 43 -44.24 -4.66 20.30
CA GLU A 43 -44.83 -4.43 21.62
C GLU A 43 -44.69 -5.64 22.56
N ASP A 44 -44.94 -6.85 22.04
CA ASP A 44 -44.84 -8.09 22.82
C ASP A 44 -43.38 -8.42 23.16
N THR A 45 -42.45 -8.18 22.22
CA THR A 45 -40.99 -8.34 22.45
C THR A 45 -40.51 -7.38 23.53
N VAL A 46 -40.88 -6.10 23.44
CA VAL A 46 -40.52 -5.07 24.42
C VAL A 46 -41.09 -5.40 25.80
N ALA A 47 -42.38 -5.76 25.87
CA ALA A 47 -43.02 -6.14 27.14
C ALA A 47 -42.34 -7.36 27.77
N ALA A 48 -41.93 -8.34 26.96
CA ALA A 48 -41.16 -9.49 27.44
C ALA A 48 -39.78 -9.07 27.98
N CYS A 49 -39.06 -8.19 27.28
CA CYS A 49 -37.78 -7.65 27.76
C CYS A 49 -37.94 -6.91 29.10
N ILE A 50 -38.96 -6.06 29.26
CA ILE A 50 -39.25 -5.37 30.52
C ILE A 50 -39.50 -6.37 31.66
N LEU A 51 -40.25 -7.45 31.39
CA LEU A 51 -40.52 -8.49 32.40
C LEU A 51 -39.26 -9.30 32.76
N LEU A 52 -38.37 -9.57 31.81
CA LEU A 52 -37.09 -10.26 32.03
C LEU A 52 -36.09 -9.42 32.83
N MET A 53 -36.23 -8.10 32.80
CA MET A 53 -35.43 -7.16 33.60
C MET A 53 -35.80 -7.16 35.10
N GLY A 54 -36.87 -7.86 35.51
CA GLY A 54 -37.27 -7.92 36.90
C GLY A 54 -36.21 -8.55 37.81
N SER A 55 -36.18 -8.11 39.08
CA SER A 55 -35.22 -8.59 40.11
C SER A 55 -35.28 -10.09 40.42
N ARG A 56 -36.33 -10.78 39.97
CA ARG A 56 -36.49 -12.24 40.10
C ARG A 56 -35.56 -13.06 39.18
N TYR A 57 -34.96 -12.44 38.16
CA TYR A 57 -34.10 -13.11 37.19
C TYR A 57 -32.62 -12.78 37.43
N PRO A 58 -31.69 -13.71 37.12
CA PRO A 58 -30.26 -13.48 37.27
C PRO A 58 -29.70 -12.50 36.22
N GLY A 59 -28.52 -11.94 36.50
CA GLY A 59 -27.90 -10.88 35.70
C GLY A 59 -27.66 -11.23 34.23
N ASN A 60 -27.39 -12.49 33.88
CA ASN A 60 -27.24 -12.92 32.49
C ASN A 60 -28.57 -12.87 31.69
N VAL A 61 -29.70 -13.17 32.34
CA VAL A 61 -31.03 -13.04 31.75
C VAL A 61 -31.42 -11.57 31.60
N GLN A 62 -31.11 -10.75 32.61
CA GLN A 62 -31.34 -9.30 32.54
C GLN A 62 -30.47 -8.65 31.46
N TYR A 63 -29.21 -9.07 31.31
CA TYR A 63 -28.34 -8.58 30.25
C TYR A 63 -28.84 -8.97 28.85
N PHE A 64 -29.30 -10.21 28.67
CA PHE A 64 -29.96 -10.63 27.42
C PHE A 64 -31.18 -9.76 27.09
N ALA A 65 -31.98 -9.43 28.10
CA ALA A 65 -33.14 -8.55 27.93
C ALA A 65 -32.72 -7.12 27.54
N ALA A 66 -31.68 -6.56 28.16
CA ALA A 66 -31.16 -5.24 27.82
C ALA A 66 -30.60 -5.18 26.38
N ILE A 67 -29.82 -6.19 25.95
CA ILE A 67 -29.34 -6.28 24.56
C ILE A 67 -30.50 -6.44 23.59
N SER A 68 -31.43 -7.35 23.89
CA SER A 68 -32.57 -7.62 23.01
C SER A 68 -33.47 -6.40 22.86
N MET A 69 -33.64 -5.62 23.93
CA MET A 69 -34.35 -4.34 23.90
C MET A 69 -33.62 -3.32 23.02
N TYR A 70 -32.30 -3.13 23.20
CA TYR A 70 -31.48 -2.27 22.35
C TYR A 70 -31.61 -2.62 20.87
N GLU A 71 -31.43 -3.91 20.52
CA GLU A 71 -31.50 -4.35 19.13
C GLU A 71 -32.90 -4.21 18.54
N THR A 72 -33.94 -4.42 19.34
CA THR A 72 -35.34 -4.21 18.92
C THR A 72 -35.57 -2.74 18.60
N VAL A 73 -35.14 -1.82 19.48
CA VAL A 73 -35.24 -0.37 19.22
C VAL A 73 -34.41 0.02 17.99
N ARG A 74 -33.20 -0.53 17.84
CA ARG A 74 -32.30 -0.22 16.73
C ARG A 74 -32.86 -0.59 15.36
N HIS A 75 -33.34 -1.84 15.21
CA HIS A 75 -33.75 -2.41 13.92
C HIS A 75 -35.23 -2.21 13.60
N ARG A 76 -36.08 -2.04 14.62
CA ARG A 76 -37.54 -1.88 14.46
C ARG A 76 -38.01 -0.52 14.94
N TYR A 77 -37.15 0.49 14.78
CA TYR A 77 -37.39 1.84 15.28
C TYR A 77 -38.69 2.46 14.75
N GLU A 78 -39.03 2.22 13.48
CA GLU A 78 -40.28 2.73 12.87
C GLU A 78 -41.53 2.22 13.60
N GLU A 79 -41.53 0.94 14.02
CA GLU A 79 -42.63 0.34 14.78
C GLU A 79 -42.71 0.93 16.20
N CYS A 80 -41.55 1.18 16.83
CA CYS A 80 -41.47 1.80 18.16
C CYS A 80 -41.99 3.25 18.13
N VAL A 81 -41.56 4.05 17.14
CA VAL A 81 -41.87 5.48 17.03
C VAL A 81 -43.32 5.71 16.57
N ALA A 82 -43.87 4.83 15.71
CA ALA A 82 -45.26 4.93 15.26
C ALA A 82 -46.30 4.64 16.36
N ASN A 83 -45.93 3.89 17.40
CA ASN A 83 -46.81 3.55 18.52
C ASN A 83 -46.49 4.41 19.75
N VAL A 84 -47.22 5.51 19.91
CA VAL A 84 -47.03 6.48 21.01
C VAL A 84 -47.10 5.83 22.40
N THR A 85 -48.01 4.86 22.59
CA THR A 85 -48.16 4.16 23.87
C THR A 85 -46.93 3.31 24.19
N LEU A 86 -46.43 2.56 23.19
CA LEU A 86 -45.21 1.74 23.34
C LEU A 86 -43.98 2.62 23.61
N MET A 87 -43.87 3.75 22.90
CA MET A 87 -42.79 4.71 23.08
C MET A 87 -42.77 5.30 24.50
N GLU A 88 -43.92 5.75 25.02
CA GLU A 88 -43.99 6.28 26.39
C GLU A 88 -43.71 5.22 27.45
N VAL A 89 -44.12 3.96 27.23
CA VAL A 89 -43.77 2.84 28.12
C VAL A 89 -42.27 2.57 28.11
N LEU A 90 -41.63 2.52 26.93
CA LEU A 90 -40.18 2.34 26.80
C LEU A 90 -39.41 3.47 27.48
N LYS A 91 -39.78 4.72 27.20
CA LYS A 91 -39.17 5.91 27.77
C LYS A 91 -39.29 5.92 29.30
N SER A 92 -40.49 5.71 29.83
CA SER A 92 -40.74 5.71 31.28
C SER A 92 -39.97 4.58 31.97
N PHE A 93 -39.99 3.38 31.40
CA PHE A 93 -39.27 2.23 31.94
C PHE A 93 -37.75 2.46 31.97
N LEU A 94 -37.16 2.95 30.88
CA LEU A 94 -35.73 3.17 30.79
C LEU A 94 -35.27 4.24 31.80
N ILE A 95 -36.01 5.35 31.90
CA ILE A 95 -35.72 6.42 32.86
C ILE A 95 -35.85 5.90 34.29
N GLU A 96 -36.95 5.22 34.64
CA GLU A 96 -37.19 4.70 36.00
C GLU A 96 -36.14 3.65 36.39
N SER A 97 -35.81 2.74 35.48
CA SER A 97 -34.83 1.67 35.70
C SER A 97 -33.43 2.23 35.94
N LEU A 98 -33.01 3.22 35.14
CA LEU A 98 -31.72 3.90 35.34
C LEU A 98 -31.72 4.70 36.65
N THR A 99 -32.76 5.49 36.92
CA THR A 99 -32.84 6.34 38.13
C THR A 99 -32.78 5.52 39.42
N SER A 100 -33.45 4.37 39.45
CA SER A 100 -33.61 3.56 40.67
C SER A 100 -32.50 2.53 40.86
N ASN A 101 -31.95 1.98 39.77
CA ASN A 101 -31.10 0.79 39.83
C ASN A 101 -29.67 0.99 39.32
N ALA A 102 -29.31 2.14 38.73
CA ALA A 102 -27.99 2.33 38.11
C ALA A 102 -26.81 2.04 39.06
N HIS A 103 -26.96 2.31 40.36
CA HIS A 103 -25.92 2.07 41.37
C HIS A 103 -25.92 0.65 41.97
N VAL A 104 -26.93 -0.16 41.66
CA VAL A 104 -27.15 -1.49 42.28
C VAL A 104 -27.02 -2.62 41.26
N GLN A 105 -27.38 -2.38 39.99
CA GLN A 105 -27.34 -3.37 38.93
C GLN A 105 -25.93 -3.51 38.31
N MET A 106 -25.70 -4.57 37.54
CA MET A 106 -24.41 -4.77 36.84
C MET A 106 -24.15 -3.64 35.84
N GLN A 107 -22.92 -3.11 35.81
CA GLN A 107 -22.54 -2.01 34.93
C GLN A 107 -22.84 -2.30 33.44
N SER A 108 -22.64 -3.54 32.99
CA SER A 108 -22.94 -3.94 31.61
C SER A 108 -24.42 -3.76 31.23
N ILE A 109 -25.32 -3.97 32.20
CA ILE A 109 -26.77 -3.74 32.05
C ILE A 109 -27.04 -2.23 32.02
N THR A 110 -26.49 -1.46 32.97
CA THR A 110 -26.64 0.01 33.01
C THR A 110 -26.17 0.66 31.72
N ASN A 111 -25.00 0.28 31.20
CA ASN A 111 -24.47 0.78 29.94
C ASN A 111 -25.44 0.48 28.79
N LYS A 112 -25.91 -0.77 28.68
CA LYS A 112 -26.80 -1.16 27.58
C LYS A 112 -28.17 -0.49 27.65
N LEU A 113 -28.74 -0.28 28.84
CA LEU A 113 -29.96 0.49 29.02
C LEU A 113 -29.74 1.97 28.68
N SER A 114 -28.57 2.54 29.02
CA SER A 114 -28.20 3.91 28.66
C SER A 114 -28.10 4.07 27.14
N SER A 115 -27.41 3.15 26.45
CA SER A 115 -27.37 3.11 24.97
C SER A 115 -28.76 2.92 24.36
N THR A 116 -29.65 2.16 25.01
CA THR A 116 -31.04 1.95 24.56
C THR A 116 -31.87 3.23 24.67
N LEU A 117 -31.73 3.96 25.78
CA LEU A 117 -32.39 5.25 25.97
C LEU A 117 -31.83 6.29 25.01
N ALA A 118 -30.52 6.29 24.79
CA ALA A 118 -29.84 7.16 23.83
C ALA A 118 -30.35 6.94 22.41
N ILE A 119 -30.31 5.70 21.90
CA ILE A 119 -30.76 5.40 20.54
C ILE A 119 -32.27 5.63 20.35
N LEU A 120 -33.09 5.35 21.38
CA LEU A 120 -34.52 5.71 21.38
C LEU A 120 -34.71 7.22 21.26
N SER A 121 -33.96 8.01 22.05
CA SER A 121 -34.02 9.47 22.02
C SER A 121 -33.66 10.01 20.62
N LEU A 122 -32.62 9.44 19.99
CA LEU A 122 -32.19 9.81 18.63
C LEU A 122 -33.27 9.54 17.58
N TYR A 123 -33.97 8.40 17.65
CA TYR A 123 -35.06 8.08 16.72
C TYR A 123 -36.33 8.92 16.95
N CYS A 124 -36.53 9.44 18.17
CA CYS A 124 -37.68 10.28 18.49
C CYS A 124 -37.45 11.77 18.16
N MET A 125 -36.21 12.22 18.01
CA MET A 125 -35.90 13.61 17.67
C MET A 125 -36.07 13.90 16.17
N PRO A 126 -36.62 15.07 15.78
CA PRO A 126 -37.26 16.09 16.63
C PRO A 126 -38.77 15.90 16.83
N ASP A 127 -39.40 14.97 16.09
CA ASP A 127 -40.85 15.00 15.86
C ASP A 127 -41.69 14.43 17.02
N VAL A 128 -41.17 13.42 17.73
CA VAL A 128 -41.90 12.67 18.77
C VAL A 128 -41.42 13.04 20.17
N TRP A 129 -40.12 13.22 20.35
CA TRP A 129 -39.52 13.75 21.57
C TRP A 129 -38.63 14.93 21.18
N SER A 130 -39.19 16.13 21.30
CA SER A 130 -38.57 17.36 20.76
C SER A 130 -37.31 17.78 21.49
N ASP A 131 -37.21 17.52 22.80
CA ASP A 131 -36.04 17.88 23.61
C ASP A 131 -35.75 16.85 24.72
N PRO A 132 -35.07 15.74 24.37
CA PRO A 132 -34.69 14.73 25.35
C PRO A 132 -33.66 15.25 26.35
N VAL A 133 -32.73 16.11 25.93
CA VAL A 133 -31.65 16.60 26.81
C VAL A 133 -32.20 17.47 27.93
N ALA A 134 -33.08 18.44 27.63
CA ALA A 134 -33.70 19.24 28.70
C ALA A 134 -34.58 18.39 29.61
N THR A 135 -35.31 17.42 29.06
CA THR A 135 -36.14 16.50 29.84
C THR A 135 -35.30 15.71 30.85
N LEU A 136 -34.22 15.06 30.38
CA LEU A 136 -33.34 14.25 31.23
C LEU A 136 -32.58 15.10 32.25
N THR A 137 -32.15 16.30 31.85
CA THR A 137 -31.47 17.26 32.75
C THR A 137 -32.34 17.64 33.93
N ASN A 138 -33.63 17.88 33.71
CA ASN A 138 -34.57 18.20 34.79
C ASN A 138 -34.82 17.01 35.73
N ILE A 139 -34.88 15.79 35.20
CA ILE A 139 -35.12 14.57 36.00
C ILE A 139 -33.89 14.21 36.85
N TRP A 140 -32.70 14.31 36.28
CA TRP A 140 -31.45 13.88 36.91
C TRP A 140 -30.57 15.04 37.41
N ALA A 141 -31.15 16.21 37.66
CA ALA A 141 -30.41 17.36 38.20
C ALA A 141 -29.66 17.04 39.51
N ALA A 142 -30.20 16.13 40.33
CA ALA A 142 -29.60 15.65 41.57
C ALA A 142 -28.67 14.43 41.39
N GLN A 143 -28.54 13.90 40.17
CA GLN A 143 -27.71 12.75 39.81
C GLN A 143 -26.84 13.07 38.58
N PRO A 144 -25.93 14.06 38.66
CA PRO A 144 -25.18 14.58 37.51
C PRO A 144 -24.31 13.52 36.82
N GLU A 145 -23.77 12.55 37.57
CA GLU A 145 -22.98 11.46 37.01
C GLU A 145 -23.80 10.57 36.05
N LEU A 146 -25.03 10.19 36.43
CA LEU A 146 -25.92 9.39 35.59
C LEU A 146 -26.34 10.18 34.35
N LEU A 147 -26.69 11.47 34.53
CA LEU A 147 -27.04 12.37 33.45
C LEU A 147 -25.93 12.42 32.40
N LEU A 148 -24.69 12.71 32.81
CA LEU A 148 -23.55 12.85 31.91
C LEU A 148 -23.26 11.55 31.13
N ARG A 149 -23.38 10.38 31.76
CA ARG A 149 -23.21 9.09 31.05
C ARG A 149 -24.26 8.89 29.96
N VAL A 150 -25.54 9.17 30.25
CA VAL A 150 -26.59 9.04 29.21
C VAL A 150 -26.40 10.07 28.10
N LEU A 151 -26.00 11.30 28.43
CA LEU A 151 -25.70 12.33 27.43
C LEU A 151 -24.51 11.94 26.54
N ALA A 152 -23.48 11.29 27.09
CA ALA A 152 -22.37 10.76 26.32
C ALA A 152 -22.83 9.67 25.33
N GLU A 153 -23.68 8.74 25.79
CA GLU A 153 -24.25 7.67 24.96
C GLU A 153 -25.12 8.20 23.80
N ILE A 154 -25.83 9.32 23.99
CA ILE A 154 -26.59 9.98 22.90
C ILE A 154 -25.67 10.36 21.75
N ALA A 155 -24.49 10.91 22.03
CA ALA A 155 -23.52 11.23 20.99
C ALA A 155 -22.88 9.97 20.38
N ALA A 156 -22.50 9.00 21.21
CA ALA A 156 -21.85 7.77 20.75
C ALA A 156 -22.75 6.96 19.79
N GLU A 157 -24.04 6.84 20.10
CA GLU A 157 -25.00 6.04 19.31
C GLU A 157 -25.38 6.67 17.97
N PHE A 158 -25.03 7.93 17.70
CA PHE A 158 -25.27 8.58 16.40
C PHE A 158 -24.64 7.81 15.22
N SER A 159 -23.51 7.14 15.47
CA SER A 159 -22.82 6.31 14.48
C SER A 159 -23.61 5.04 14.12
N ASN A 160 -24.45 4.54 15.04
CA ASN A 160 -25.14 3.25 14.96
C ASN A 160 -26.58 3.31 14.42
N ILE A 161 -27.12 4.51 14.22
CA ILE A 161 -28.50 4.75 13.77
C ILE A 161 -28.73 4.21 12.35
N GLN A 162 -29.87 3.54 12.15
CA GLN A 162 -30.36 3.07 10.86
C GLN A 162 -31.48 3.99 10.37
N MET A 163 -31.14 5.05 9.61
CA MET A 163 -32.13 5.95 9.01
C MET A 163 -31.66 6.54 7.67
N PRO A 164 -32.57 6.96 6.78
CA PRO A 164 -32.23 7.63 5.53
C PRO A 164 -31.34 8.87 5.74
N LEU A 165 -30.41 9.13 4.82
CA LEU A 165 -29.43 10.22 4.92
C LEU A 165 -30.07 11.60 5.16
N THR A 166 -31.23 11.88 4.55
CA THR A 166 -31.95 13.14 4.72
C THR A 166 -32.47 13.32 6.15
N GLN A 167 -32.97 12.26 6.78
CA GLN A 167 -33.41 12.27 8.18
C GLN A 167 -32.20 12.34 9.11
N ARG A 168 -31.13 11.57 8.82
CA ARG A 168 -29.87 11.61 9.57
C ARG A 168 -29.26 12.99 9.60
N SER A 169 -29.30 13.71 8.47
CA SER A 169 -28.81 15.09 8.39
C SER A 169 -29.65 16.05 9.23
N LYS A 170 -30.97 15.88 9.30
CA LYS A 170 -31.83 16.71 10.16
C LYS A 170 -31.55 16.45 11.63
N LEU A 171 -31.48 15.19 12.03
CA LEU A 171 -31.14 14.79 13.40
C LEU A 171 -29.78 15.36 13.81
N LYS A 172 -28.78 15.27 12.93
CA LYS A 172 -27.46 15.88 13.15
C LYS A 172 -27.58 17.39 13.43
N THR A 173 -28.37 18.12 12.64
CA THR A 173 -28.60 19.56 12.87
C THR A 173 -29.27 19.83 14.22
N GLU A 174 -30.22 19.00 14.66
CA GLU A 174 -30.85 19.16 15.98
C GLU A 174 -29.86 18.87 17.12
N LEU A 175 -29.07 17.79 17.02
CA LEU A 175 -28.01 17.51 17.99
C LEU A 175 -27.01 18.67 18.10
N HIS A 176 -26.65 19.28 16.97
CA HIS A 176 -25.77 20.46 16.98
C HIS A 176 -26.35 21.62 17.75
N LYS A 177 -27.66 21.89 17.65
CA LYS A 177 -28.33 22.94 18.45
C LYS A 177 -28.27 22.62 19.95
N THR A 178 -28.40 21.35 20.31
CA THR A 178 -28.35 20.91 21.71
C THR A 178 -26.95 21.00 22.33
N SER A 179 -25.89 21.13 21.53
CA SER A 179 -24.50 21.23 22.01
C SER A 179 -24.30 22.34 23.06
N GLU A 180 -24.97 23.49 22.90
CA GLU A 180 -24.87 24.62 23.83
C GLU A 180 -25.37 24.25 25.24
N ASP A 181 -26.47 23.48 25.31
CA ASP A 181 -27.01 22.98 26.58
C ASP A 181 -26.05 21.98 27.23
N ILE A 182 -25.48 21.07 26.45
CA ILE A 182 -24.49 20.09 26.93
C ILE A 182 -23.26 20.80 27.49
N ILE A 183 -22.71 21.77 26.75
CA ILE A 183 -21.57 22.60 27.16
C ILE A 183 -21.86 23.28 28.50
N ARG A 184 -23.06 23.85 28.66
CA ARG A 184 -23.48 24.52 29.91
C ARG A 184 -23.61 23.54 31.09
N ILE A 185 -24.18 22.36 30.86
CA ILE A 185 -24.30 21.31 31.88
C ILE A 185 -22.90 20.89 32.34
N ILE A 186 -22.01 20.57 31.41
CA ILE A 186 -20.64 20.14 31.71
C ILE A 186 -19.88 21.24 32.46
N SER A 187 -19.97 22.49 32.01
CA SER A 187 -19.32 23.64 32.68
C SER A 187 -19.80 23.81 34.13
N THR A 188 -21.10 23.61 34.37
CA THR A 188 -21.69 23.72 35.71
C THR A 188 -21.20 22.60 36.61
N VAL A 189 -21.15 21.36 36.11
CA VAL A 189 -20.68 20.20 36.89
C VAL A 189 -19.18 20.29 37.18
N MET A 190 -18.37 20.70 36.20
CA MET A 190 -16.92 20.84 36.36
C MET A 190 -16.53 22.01 37.25
N GLY A 191 -17.34 23.07 37.31
CA GLY A 191 -17.14 24.22 38.19
C GLY A 191 -17.60 24.01 39.64
N ALA A 192 -18.19 22.87 39.97
CA ALA A 192 -18.63 22.56 41.33
C ALA A 192 -17.46 22.03 42.20
N ASP A 193 -17.18 22.72 43.30
CA ASP A 193 -16.08 22.39 44.22
C ASP A 193 -16.24 20.99 44.87
N ASP A 194 -17.48 20.50 44.99
CA ASP A 194 -17.86 19.24 45.63
C ASP A 194 -18.07 18.07 44.65
N ALA A 195 -17.83 18.27 43.34
CA ALA A 195 -17.98 17.22 42.35
C ALA A 195 -17.01 16.05 42.60
N SER A 196 -17.53 14.82 42.68
CA SER A 196 -16.72 13.61 42.87
C SER A 196 -15.79 13.35 41.67
N PRO A 197 -14.66 12.63 41.87
CA PRO A 197 -13.80 12.20 40.75
C PRO A 197 -14.56 11.41 39.68
N SER A 198 -15.51 10.55 40.09
CA SER A 198 -16.36 9.80 39.15
C SER A 198 -17.27 10.70 38.30
N THR A 199 -17.79 11.78 38.88
CA THR A 199 -18.64 12.75 38.18
C THR A 199 -17.81 13.56 37.19
N ARG A 200 -16.60 13.99 37.58
CA ARG A 200 -15.67 14.68 36.68
C ARG A 200 -15.25 13.79 35.51
N GLN A 201 -14.95 12.51 35.77
CA GLN A 201 -14.64 11.55 34.72
C GLN A 201 -15.80 11.37 33.73
N ALA A 202 -17.04 11.25 34.23
CA ALA A 202 -18.22 11.19 33.37
C ALA A 202 -18.39 12.45 32.50
N ALA A 203 -17.97 13.62 33.00
CA ALA A 203 -17.98 14.87 32.24
C ALA A 203 -16.92 14.86 31.12
N VAL A 204 -15.72 14.35 31.40
CA VAL A 204 -14.64 14.17 30.40
C VAL A 204 -15.11 13.23 29.28
N GLU A 205 -15.61 12.05 29.63
CA GLU A 205 -16.14 11.07 28.66
C GLU A 205 -17.28 11.66 27.83
N CYS A 206 -18.14 12.48 28.43
CA CYS A 206 -19.19 13.19 27.71
C CYS A 206 -18.59 14.15 26.66
N VAL A 207 -17.58 14.95 27.01
CA VAL A 207 -16.90 15.81 26.03
C VAL A 207 -16.27 14.97 24.91
N GLU A 208 -15.59 13.88 25.24
CA GLU A 208 -14.96 12.99 24.24
C GLU A 208 -15.98 12.46 23.21
N GLN A 209 -17.16 12.01 23.64
CA GLN A 209 -18.17 11.48 22.71
C GLN A 209 -18.81 12.58 21.86
N TRP A 210 -19.04 13.76 22.41
CA TRP A 210 -19.66 14.86 21.66
C TRP A 210 -18.70 15.49 20.64
N VAL A 211 -17.41 15.61 20.96
CA VAL A 211 -16.39 16.12 20.03
C VAL A 211 -16.13 15.15 18.87
N LYS A 212 -16.43 13.85 19.01
CA LYS A 212 -16.40 12.86 17.92
C LYS A 212 -17.52 13.04 16.89
N LEU A 213 -18.58 13.79 17.19
CA LEU A 213 -19.70 13.95 16.27
C LEU A 213 -19.24 14.65 14.99
N PRO A 214 -19.61 14.16 13.80
CA PRO A 214 -19.14 14.72 12.55
C PRO A 214 -19.66 16.15 12.38
N GLY A 215 -18.79 17.09 12.02
CA GLY A 215 -19.13 18.52 11.84
C GLY A 215 -19.65 19.21 13.11
N ILE A 216 -19.28 18.70 14.29
CA ILE A 216 -19.52 19.39 15.55
C ILE A 216 -18.79 20.73 15.52
N GLY A 217 -19.50 21.84 15.71
CA GLY A 217 -18.91 23.18 15.65
C GLY A 217 -17.87 23.38 16.75
N LEU A 218 -16.61 23.00 16.49
CA LEU A 218 -15.59 22.80 17.53
C LEU A 218 -15.26 24.10 18.29
N HIS A 219 -15.43 25.25 17.64
CA HIS A 219 -15.25 26.57 18.25
C HIS A 219 -16.11 26.80 19.49
N GLN A 220 -17.31 26.20 19.57
CA GLN A 220 -18.22 26.34 20.72
C GLN A 220 -17.73 25.55 21.93
N TRP A 221 -16.97 24.48 21.69
CA TRP A 221 -16.47 23.58 22.72
C TRP A 221 -15.14 24.05 23.34
N ALA A 222 -14.45 25.02 22.72
CA ALA A 222 -13.15 25.53 23.17
C ALA A 222 -13.10 25.93 24.66
N PRO A 223 -14.10 26.67 25.24
CA PRO A 223 -14.06 27.03 26.65
C PRO A 223 -14.11 25.82 27.60
N VAL A 224 -14.90 24.79 27.25
CA VAL A 224 -15.03 23.57 28.06
C VAL A 224 -13.78 22.71 27.94
N LEU A 225 -13.19 22.61 26.74
CA LEU A 225 -11.96 21.87 26.51
C LEU A 225 -10.84 22.36 27.43
N SER A 226 -10.69 23.68 27.61
CA SER A 226 -9.69 24.24 28.53
C SER A 226 -9.87 23.75 29.98
N VAL A 227 -11.13 23.71 30.47
CA VAL A 227 -11.44 23.20 31.82
C VAL A 227 -11.17 21.71 31.93
N VAL A 228 -11.53 20.94 30.90
CA VAL A 228 -11.31 19.48 30.85
C VAL A 228 -9.83 19.15 30.84
N PHE A 229 -9.02 19.81 30.01
CA PHE A 229 -7.57 19.63 29.98
C PHE A 229 -6.92 19.92 31.34
N GLY A 230 -7.38 20.96 32.04
CA GLY A 230 -6.93 21.24 33.41
C GLY A 230 -7.35 20.17 34.42
N ALA A 231 -8.54 19.59 34.29
CA ALA A 231 -9.03 18.58 35.23
C ALA A 231 -8.34 17.22 35.08
N VAL A 232 -7.87 16.89 33.87
CA VAL A 232 -7.17 15.63 33.57
C VAL A 232 -5.66 15.84 33.39
N SER A 233 -5.10 16.94 33.89
CA SER A 233 -3.69 17.29 33.67
C SER A 233 -2.70 16.21 34.12
N GLU A 234 -3.06 15.42 35.13
CA GLU A 234 -2.24 14.32 35.66
C GLU A 234 -2.55 12.95 35.02
N ASP A 235 -3.64 12.82 34.27
CA ASP A 235 -4.09 11.55 33.67
C ASP A 235 -3.61 11.43 32.22
N SER A 236 -2.50 10.73 32.02
CA SER A 236 -1.87 10.54 30.71
C SER A 236 -2.80 9.83 29.70
N ALA A 237 -3.66 8.91 30.14
CA ALA A 237 -4.57 8.19 29.26
C ALA A 237 -5.72 9.08 28.76
N ALA A 238 -6.33 9.86 29.67
CA ALA A 238 -7.36 10.83 29.29
C ALA A 238 -6.82 11.94 28.37
N LEU A 239 -5.63 12.46 28.67
CA LEU A 239 -4.96 13.45 27.81
C LEU A 239 -4.66 12.88 26.41
N THR A 240 -4.15 11.65 26.35
CA THR A 240 -3.88 10.93 25.09
C THR A 240 -5.15 10.85 24.23
N ASN A 241 -6.26 10.43 24.83
CA ASN A 241 -7.53 10.32 24.12
C ASN A 241 -7.99 11.67 23.58
N LEU A 242 -8.05 12.70 24.43
CA LEU A 242 -8.51 14.04 24.04
C LEU A 242 -7.67 14.64 22.91
N LEU A 243 -6.35 14.54 22.99
CA LEU A 243 -5.45 15.07 21.95
C LEU A 243 -5.65 14.33 20.62
N ASN A 244 -5.76 13.00 20.63
CA ASN A 244 -6.03 12.23 19.42
C ASN A 244 -7.40 12.56 18.80
N LEU A 245 -8.43 12.79 19.61
CA LEU A 245 -9.74 13.18 19.12
C LEU A 245 -9.74 14.55 18.45
N LEU A 246 -9.02 15.51 19.03
CA LEU A 246 -8.86 16.83 18.44
C LEU A 246 -8.04 16.77 17.16
N ALA A 247 -6.95 16.00 17.13
CA ALA A 247 -6.14 15.79 15.93
C ALA A 247 -6.95 15.15 14.79
N ALA A 248 -7.91 14.28 15.09
CA ALA A 248 -8.80 13.66 14.11
C ALA A 248 -9.97 14.56 13.66
N ASN A 249 -10.14 15.75 14.25
CA ASN A 249 -11.24 16.65 13.93
C ASN A 249 -10.86 17.64 12.81
N ASP A 250 -11.52 17.51 11.66
CA ASP A 250 -11.25 18.31 10.46
C ASP A 250 -11.42 19.84 10.68
N GLU A 251 -12.22 20.27 11.66
CA GLU A 251 -12.45 21.68 11.94
C GLU A 251 -11.31 22.35 12.73
N LEU A 252 -10.42 21.59 13.38
CA LEU A 252 -9.37 22.12 14.25
C LEU A 252 -8.52 23.17 13.55
N THR A 253 -8.07 22.88 12.32
CA THR A 253 -7.19 23.78 11.53
C THR A 253 -7.86 25.08 11.09
N SER A 254 -9.18 25.16 11.20
CA SER A 254 -9.96 26.37 10.90
C SER A 254 -10.09 27.33 12.10
N ILE A 255 -9.70 26.89 13.31
CA ILE A 255 -9.85 27.64 14.56
C ILE A 255 -8.47 27.97 15.13
N ASP A 256 -7.88 29.06 14.62
CA ASP A 256 -6.51 29.46 14.93
C ASP A 256 -6.24 29.58 16.44
N GLN A 257 -7.14 30.24 17.18
CA GLN A 257 -6.96 30.46 18.62
C GLN A 257 -6.93 29.15 19.41
N LEU A 258 -7.77 28.15 19.03
CA LEU A 258 -7.79 26.86 19.72
C LEU A 258 -6.50 26.09 19.48
N VAL A 259 -5.98 26.11 18.25
CA VAL A 259 -4.66 25.54 17.93
C VAL A 259 -3.58 26.20 18.79
N TYR A 260 -3.61 27.52 18.91
CA TYR A 260 -2.66 28.26 19.76
C TYR A 260 -2.76 27.87 21.23
N ASP A 261 -3.96 27.79 21.78
CA ASP A 261 -4.19 27.45 23.18
C ASP A 261 -3.71 26.03 23.50
N ILE A 262 -3.98 25.07 22.60
CA ILE A 262 -3.52 23.68 22.71
C ILE A 262 -2.01 23.58 22.62
N CYS A 263 -1.40 24.19 21.59
CA CYS A 263 0.05 24.18 21.44
C CYS A 263 0.74 24.87 22.63
N HIS A 264 0.17 25.94 23.16
CA HIS A 264 0.69 26.62 24.34
C HIS A 264 0.59 25.73 25.59
N TYR A 265 -0.54 25.04 25.78
CA TYR A 265 -0.71 24.06 26.85
C TYR A 265 0.33 22.92 26.74
N ILE A 266 0.60 22.46 25.51
CA ILE A 266 1.65 21.47 25.22
C ILE A 266 3.02 21.97 25.67
N THR A 267 3.44 23.15 25.22
CA THR A 267 4.80 23.67 25.48
C THR A 267 5.03 24.12 26.92
N THR A 268 3.98 24.26 27.72
CA THR A 268 4.09 24.68 29.12
C THR A 268 3.78 23.57 30.09
N SER A 269 2.53 23.10 30.12
CA SER A 269 2.03 22.19 31.15
C SER A 269 2.39 20.75 30.81
N LEU A 270 2.11 20.30 29.58
CA LEU A 270 2.43 18.92 29.19
C LEU A 270 3.94 18.71 29.06
N ALA A 271 4.71 19.70 28.61
CA ALA A 271 6.17 19.59 28.56
C ALA A 271 6.76 19.31 29.95
N GLN A 272 6.27 19.97 31.00
CA GLN A 272 6.71 19.73 32.38
C GLN A 272 6.28 18.35 32.88
N LYS A 273 5.05 17.94 32.58
CA LYS A 273 4.56 16.60 32.92
C LYS A 273 5.37 15.51 32.22
N ILE A 274 5.55 15.60 30.90
CA ILE A 274 6.35 14.66 30.12
C ILE A 274 7.77 14.58 30.69
N ALA A 275 8.41 15.71 31.02
CA ALA A 275 9.74 15.69 31.63
C ALA A 275 9.78 14.97 32.99
N THR A 276 8.73 15.12 33.80
CA THR A 276 8.61 14.45 35.11
C THR A 276 8.37 12.95 34.93
N ASP A 277 7.37 12.58 34.11
CA ASP A 277 6.99 11.21 33.86
C ASP A 277 8.14 10.41 33.20
N LEU A 278 8.92 11.04 32.29
CA LEU A 278 10.10 10.43 31.67
C LEU A 278 11.27 10.24 32.65
N ALA A 279 11.38 11.10 33.68
CA ALA A 279 12.39 10.93 34.72
C ALA A 279 12.03 9.78 35.69
N ASP A 280 10.74 9.51 35.85
CA ASP A 280 10.22 8.43 36.68
C ASP A 280 10.28 7.06 35.95
N ASP A 281 9.68 6.96 34.75
CA ASP A 281 9.70 5.74 33.93
C ASP A 281 9.59 6.05 32.42
N ILE A 282 10.74 6.06 31.75
CA ILE A 282 10.85 6.29 30.30
C ILE A 282 10.21 5.19 29.43
N LEU A 283 9.96 4.00 29.99
CA LEU A 283 9.36 2.86 29.28
C LEU A 283 7.85 2.73 29.50
N SER A 284 7.24 3.65 30.25
CA SER A 284 5.80 3.66 30.50
C SER A 284 4.98 3.79 29.21
N GLU A 285 4.13 2.81 28.92
CA GLU A 285 3.25 2.80 27.74
C GLU A 285 2.30 4.00 27.68
N ASP A 286 1.84 4.48 28.85
CA ASP A 286 0.97 5.64 28.95
C ASP A 286 1.71 6.93 28.55
N VAL A 287 2.98 7.05 28.93
CA VAL A 287 3.83 8.22 28.59
C VAL A 287 4.19 8.21 27.11
N VAL A 288 4.55 7.04 26.57
CA VAL A 288 4.81 6.85 25.14
C VAL A 288 3.57 7.23 24.31
N SER A 289 2.39 6.78 24.74
CA SER A 289 1.11 7.08 24.08
C SER A 289 0.78 8.57 24.14
N LEU A 290 1.04 9.22 25.27
CA LEU A 290 0.86 10.67 25.43
C LEU A 290 1.78 11.46 24.49
N ILE A 291 3.07 11.13 24.43
CA ILE A 291 4.02 11.79 23.53
C ILE A 291 3.60 11.60 22.07
N SER A 292 3.15 10.41 21.69
CA SER A 292 2.61 10.14 20.34
C SER A 292 1.41 11.03 20.02
N ALA A 293 0.45 11.16 20.94
CA ALA A 293 -0.72 12.02 20.76
C ALA A 293 -0.34 13.52 20.66
N VAL A 294 0.64 13.96 21.44
CA VAL A 294 1.22 15.32 21.35
C VAL A 294 1.87 15.55 19.99
N CYS A 295 2.60 14.58 19.45
CA CYS A 295 3.18 14.68 18.11
C CYS A 295 2.08 14.76 17.04
N ASN A 296 1.04 13.93 17.13
CA ASN A 296 -0.08 13.90 16.18
C ASN A 296 -0.80 15.25 16.10
N ILE A 297 -1.13 15.85 17.23
CA ILE A 297 -1.81 17.15 17.24
C ILE A 297 -0.89 18.29 16.76
N ALA A 298 0.41 18.21 17.06
CA ALA A 298 1.38 19.18 16.56
C ALA A 298 1.53 19.11 15.03
N VAL A 299 1.53 17.91 14.44
CA VAL A 299 1.50 17.68 12.98
C VAL A 299 0.31 18.39 12.34
N VAL A 300 -0.90 18.16 12.88
CA VAL A 300 -2.13 18.80 12.38
C VAL A 300 -2.10 20.32 12.54
N SER A 301 -1.34 20.83 13.52
CA SER A 301 -1.22 22.26 13.83
C SER A 301 -0.22 23.01 12.94
N VAL A 302 0.70 22.32 12.27
CA VAL A 302 1.75 22.92 11.41
C VAL A 302 1.22 23.97 10.41
N PRO A 303 0.15 23.71 9.62
CA PRO A 303 -0.33 24.68 8.63
C PRO A 303 -0.75 26.01 9.27
N THR A 304 -1.41 25.94 10.42
CA THR A 304 -1.87 27.11 11.18
C THR A 304 -0.70 27.87 11.79
N LEU A 305 0.26 27.16 12.39
CA LEU A 305 1.46 27.76 12.99
C LEU A 305 2.31 28.50 11.94
N ILE A 306 2.48 27.92 10.76
CA ILE A 306 3.21 28.56 9.65
C ILE A 306 2.45 29.76 9.09
N ARG A 307 1.13 29.62 8.85
CA ARG A 307 0.28 30.70 8.30
C ARG A 307 0.36 31.97 9.13
N ASN A 308 0.42 31.81 10.45
CA ASN A 308 0.34 32.89 11.43
C ASN A 308 1.66 33.11 12.19
N TYR A 309 2.78 32.58 11.71
CA TYR A 309 4.10 32.60 12.37
C TYR A 309 4.50 34.00 12.87
N LYS A 310 4.20 35.06 12.11
CA LYS A 310 4.53 36.46 12.47
C LYS A 310 3.91 36.91 13.79
N HIS A 311 2.79 36.32 14.19
CA HIS A 311 2.07 36.69 15.41
C HIS A 311 2.66 36.03 16.66
N ASN A 312 3.18 34.80 16.54
CA ASN A 312 3.75 34.07 17.66
C ASN A 312 4.85 33.09 17.20
N PRO A 313 6.06 33.60 16.86
CA PRO A 313 7.15 32.74 16.38
C PRO A 313 7.73 31.87 17.49
N ALA A 314 7.64 32.32 18.75
CA ALA A 314 8.16 31.60 19.91
C ALA A 314 7.52 30.21 20.06
N LEU A 315 6.20 30.12 19.86
CA LEU A 315 5.49 28.86 20.07
C LEU A 315 5.96 27.72 19.15
N LEU A 316 6.27 28.02 17.89
CA LEU A 316 6.83 27.01 16.97
C LEU A 316 8.22 26.57 17.44
N CYS A 317 9.07 27.51 17.87
CA CYS A 317 10.39 27.21 18.41
C CYS A 317 10.31 26.38 19.71
N ASP A 318 9.35 26.67 20.59
CA ASP A 318 9.14 25.93 21.84
C ASP A 318 8.72 24.49 21.55
N LEU A 319 7.85 24.27 20.56
CA LEU A 319 7.49 22.92 20.09
C LEU A 319 8.69 22.19 19.50
N CYS A 320 9.46 22.85 18.62
CA CYS A 320 10.70 22.27 18.08
C CYS A 320 11.68 21.91 19.20
N SER A 321 11.84 22.77 20.21
CA SER A 321 12.73 22.53 21.35
C SER A 321 12.28 21.32 22.18
N LEU A 322 10.99 21.21 22.50
CA LEU A 322 10.42 20.04 23.16
C LEU A 322 10.71 18.76 22.36
N PHE A 323 10.42 18.75 21.07
CA PHE A 323 10.61 17.58 20.23
C PHE A 323 12.09 17.22 20.00
N THR A 324 12.97 18.20 19.87
CA THR A 324 14.42 17.96 19.84
C THR A 324 14.91 17.33 21.14
N SER A 325 14.36 17.73 22.30
CA SER A 325 14.70 17.11 23.58
C SER A 325 14.26 15.65 23.67
N ILE A 326 13.09 15.30 23.13
CA ILE A 326 12.59 13.92 23.05
C ILE A 326 13.43 13.08 22.10
N CYS A 327 13.76 13.61 20.90
CA CYS A 327 14.65 12.93 19.96
C CYS A 327 16.04 12.66 20.55
N SER A 328 16.50 13.54 21.45
CA SER A 328 17.82 13.48 22.08
C SER A 328 17.79 12.83 23.47
N CYS A 329 16.72 12.11 23.83
CA CYS A 329 16.64 11.44 25.12
C CYS A 329 17.81 10.45 25.30
N GLN A 330 18.25 10.28 26.54
CA GLN A 330 19.35 9.38 26.87
C GLN A 330 18.93 7.92 26.75
N GLY A 331 19.90 7.05 26.46
CA GLY A 331 19.68 5.60 26.33
C GLY A 331 19.62 5.11 24.87
N SER A 332 19.82 3.81 24.70
CA SER A 332 19.76 3.11 23.41
C SER A 332 18.33 2.71 23.07
N TYR A 333 17.90 3.01 21.84
CA TYR A 333 16.55 2.67 21.41
C TYR A 333 16.32 1.15 21.37
N ALA A 334 15.08 0.83 21.76
CA ALA A 334 14.45 -0.46 22.03
C ALA A 334 14.86 -1.14 23.35
N VAL A 335 15.86 -0.62 24.07
CA VAL A 335 16.28 -1.18 25.37
C VAL A 335 16.03 -0.20 26.49
N ASP A 336 16.59 1.01 26.36
CA ASP A 336 16.53 2.01 27.42
C ASP A 336 15.37 3.00 27.20
N GLU A 337 14.86 3.13 25.98
CA GLU A 337 13.79 4.07 25.61
C GLU A 337 13.05 3.67 24.32
N LEU A 338 11.83 4.21 24.13
CA LEU A 338 10.92 3.93 23.02
C LEU A 338 10.28 5.20 22.41
N ILE A 339 10.87 6.38 22.60
CA ILE A 339 10.21 7.67 22.32
C ILE A 339 10.91 8.51 21.25
N SER A 340 12.18 8.23 20.98
CA SER A 340 13.03 9.18 20.28
C SER A 340 12.79 9.31 18.77
N ASP A 341 11.98 8.44 18.17
CA ASP A 341 11.48 8.51 16.80
C ASP A 341 10.11 9.20 16.67
N LEU A 342 9.31 9.26 17.75
CA LEU A 342 7.94 9.77 17.72
C LEU A 342 7.79 11.16 17.07
N PRO A 343 8.73 12.12 17.27
CA PRO A 343 8.60 13.45 16.66
C PRO A 343 8.93 13.53 15.16
N SER A 344 9.35 12.43 14.51
CA SER A 344 9.80 12.46 13.10
C SER A 344 8.72 12.97 12.14
N SER A 345 7.46 12.57 12.36
CA SER A 345 6.33 13.03 11.54
C SER A 345 6.11 14.53 11.59
N PHE A 346 6.38 15.16 12.73
CA PHE A 346 6.31 16.61 12.90
C PHE A 346 7.39 17.32 12.08
N PHE A 347 8.65 16.91 12.19
CA PHE A 347 9.75 17.54 11.45
C PHE A 347 9.61 17.35 9.94
N MET A 348 9.14 16.18 9.49
CA MET A 348 8.83 15.94 8.08
C MET A 348 7.72 16.87 7.58
N THR A 349 6.61 16.95 8.31
CA THR A 349 5.45 17.79 7.93
C THR A 349 5.81 19.28 7.91
N LEU A 350 6.57 19.74 8.90
CA LEU A 350 7.06 21.13 8.99
C LEU A 350 7.93 21.48 7.78
N ARG A 351 8.87 20.61 7.42
CA ARG A 351 9.72 20.76 6.23
C ARG A 351 8.90 20.86 4.95
N GLU A 352 7.94 19.96 4.75
CA GLU A 352 7.10 19.93 3.54
C GLU A 352 6.27 21.21 3.37
N HIS A 353 5.74 21.76 4.46
CA HIS A 353 5.01 23.02 4.42
C HIS A 353 5.92 24.22 4.15
N ILE A 354 7.14 24.24 4.72
CA ILE A 354 8.13 25.28 4.41
C ILE A 354 8.52 25.21 2.92
N ALA A 355 8.78 24.01 2.39
CA ALA A 355 9.18 23.80 1.00
C ALA A 355 8.08 24.16 0.00
N SER A 356 6.84 23.71 0.23
CA SER A 356 5.71 24.00 -0.65
C SER A 356 5.39 25.50 -0.72
N ALA A 357 5.44 26.20 0.41
CA ALA A 357 5.17 27.64 0.48
C ALA A 357 6.30 28.51 -0.07
N ALA A 358 7.54 28.00 -0.14
CA ALA A 358 8.70 28.70 -0.68
C ALA A 358 8.66 28.90 -2.22
N SER A 359 7.78 28.18 -2.92
CA SER A 359 7.57 28.30 -4.37
C SER A 359 6.65 29.46 -4.80
N GLY A 360 6.02 30.16 -3.84
CA GLY A 360 5.05 31.23 -4.09
C GLY A 360 5.50 32.64 -3.69
N SER A 361 4.55 33.57 -3.57
CA SER A 361 4.78 34.99 -3.23
C SER A 361 5.25 35.25 -1.79
N LYS A 362 5.37 34.21 -0.96
CA LYS A 362 5.76 34.27 0.47
C LYS A 362 7.19 33.76 0.74
N LYS A 363 8.06 33.75 -0.26
CA LYS A 363 9.41 33.18 -0.19
C LYS A 363 10.26 33.72 0.97
N ASP A 364 10.24 35.04 1.21
CA ASP A 364 11.04 35.67 2.27
C ASP A 364 10.56 35.27 3.68
N ASP A 365 9.25 35.14 3.87
CA ASP A 365 8.66 34.69 5.14
C ASP A 365 9.05 33.24 5.44
N MET A 366 9.03 32.37 4.43
CA MET A 366 9.43 30.97 4.60
C MET A 366 10.92 30.80 4.85
N HIS A 367 11.76 31.64 4.23
CA HIS A 367 13.20 31.66 4.52
C HIS A 367 13.47 32.05 5.98
N ASN A 368 12.74 33.03 6.52
CA ASN A 368 12.86 33.42 7.93
C ASN A 368 12.43 32.29 8.89
N ILE A 369 11.36 31.56 8.56
CA ILE A 369 10.92 30.39 9.34
C ILE A 369 12.00 29.29 9.29
N ALA A 370 12.45 28.91 8.09
CA ALA A 370 13.49 27.91 7.89
C ALA A 370 14.76 28.24 8.68
N SER A 371 15.21 29.50 8.63
CA SER A 371 16.34 30.00 9.42
C SER A 371 16.11 29.85 10.92
N SER A 372 14.91 30.16 11.41
CA SER A 372 14.56 30.09 12.83
C SER A 372 14.51 28.66 13.37
N VAL A 373 14.17 27.68 12.53
CA VAL A 373 14.08 26.26 12.92
C VAL A 373 15.32 25.43 12.56
N SER A 374 16.24 25.99 11.78
CA SER A 374 17.42 25.30 11.22
C SER A 374 18.28 24.61 12.26
N THR A 375 18.47 25.24 13.42
CA THR A 375 19.27 24.71 14.52
C THR A 375 18.67 23.43 15.10
N TYR A 376 17.35 23.34 15.20
CA TYR A 376 16.66 22.13 15.69
C TYR A 376 16.84 20.95 14.74
N TYR A 377 16.70 21.16 13.42
CA TYR A 377 16.97 20.10 12.44
C TYR A 377 18.42 19.61 12.50
N ALA A 378 19.38 20.53 12.65
CA ALA A 378 20.78 20.18 12.82
C ALA A 378 21.04 19.39 14.12
N GLU A 379 20.39 19.75 15.22
CA GLU A 379 20.50 19.05 16.51
C GLU A 379 19.87 17.65 16.46
N VAL A 380 18.70 17.50 15.85
CA VAL A 380 18.05 16.19 15.69
C VAL A 380 18.89 15.27 14.79
N CYS A 381 19.48 15.81 13.72
CA CYS A 381 20.41 15.08 12.85
C CYS A 381 21.68 14.66 13.61
N ARG A 382 22.26 15.55 14.42
CA ARG A 382 23.40 15.22 15.29
C ARG A 382 23.06 14.10 16.28
N SER A 383 21.92 14.22 16.97
CA SER A 383 21.45 13.19 17.92
C SER A 383 21.23 11.85 17.22
N ALA A 384 20.75 11.85 15.98
CA ALA A 384 20.52 10.63 15.23
C ALA A 384 21.82 9.83 14.98
N ILE A 385 22.97 10.48 14.84
CA ILE A 385 24.25 9.77 14.71
C ILE A 385 24.48 8.88 15.94
N ASP A 386 24.23 9.40 17.14
CA ASP A 386 24.43 8.64 18.38
C ASP A 386 23.36 7.54 18.54
N LYS A 387 22.10 7.86 18.23
CA LYS A 387 20.96 6.97 18.47
C LYS A 387 20.81 5.85 17.45
N LEU A 388 21.24 6.07 16.20
CA LEU A 388 21.16 5.08 15.11
C LEU A 388 22.45 4.26 14.96
N SER A 389 23.52 4.64 15.65
CA SER A 389 24.75 3.86 15.71
C SER A 389 24.48 2.50 16.35
N TYR A 390 24.95 1.44 15.69
CA TYR A 390 24.90 0.12 16.31
C TYR A 390 25.71 0.12 17.61
N PRO A 391 25.23 -0.57 18.65
CA PRO A 391 26.13 -1.04 19.70
C PRO A 391 27.21 -1.93 19.07
N VAL A 392 28.39 -1.95 19.66
CA VAL A 392 29.43 -2.94 19.31
C VAL A 392 28.86 -4.36 19.40
N ILE A 393 29.33 -5.26 18.52
CA ILE A 393 28.70 -6.57 18.29
C ILE A 393 28.43 -7.36 19.58
N ASP A 394 29.37 -7.36 20.53
CA ASP A 394 29.23 -8.08 21.81
C ASP A 394 28.00 -7.61 22.61
N ARG A 395 27.70 -6.30 22.59
CA ARG A 395 26.53 -5.72 23.26
C ARG A 395 25.27 -5.90 22.43
N PHE A 396 25.37 -5.81 21.11
CA PHE A 396 24.21 -6.02 20.23
C PHE A 396 23.74 -7.49 20.26
N ASP A 397 24.64 -8.43 20.53
CA ASP A 397 24.29 -9.84 20.69
C ASP A 397 23.53 -10.17 21.99
N GLU A 398 23.56 -9.27 22.97
CA GLU A 398 22.73 -9.38 24.18
C GLU A 398 21.26 -9.05 23.91
N TYR A 399 20.96 -8.34 22.82
CA TYR A 399 19.58 -7.94 22.49
C TYR A 399 18.77 -9.15 22.06
N ASP A 400 17.52 -9.22 22.52
CA ASP A 400 16.58 -10.24 22.07
C ASP A 400 16.10 -9.98 20.63
N LYS A 401 15.34 -10.93 20.08
CA LYS A 401 14.84 -10.84 18.70
C LYS A 401 13.90 -9.65 18.48
N GLN A 402 13.08 -9.31 19.47
CA GLN A 402 12.13 -8.19 19.38
C GLN A 402 12.87 -6.86 19.43
N GLN A 403 13.84 -6.72 20.32
CA GLN A 403 14.69 -5.53 20.46
C GLN A 403 15.49 -5.25 19.19
N ARG A 404 16.12 -6.28 18.60
CA ARG A 404 16.85 -6.13 17.32
C ARG A 404 15.92 -5.68 16.19
N GLU A 405 14.74 -6.29 16.08
CA GLU A 405 13.74 -5.92 15.07
C GLU A 405 13.24 -4.48 15.26
N GLN A 406 12.96 -4.07 16.50
CA GLN A 406 12.57 -2.70 16.84
C GLN A 406 13.68 -1.70 16.50
N PHE A 407 14.93 -2.00 16.83
CA PHE A 407 16.08 -1.17 16.48
C PHE A 407 16.26 -1.03 14.96
N HIS A 408 16.10 -2.12 14.20
CA HIS A 408 16.17 -2.05 12.73
C HIS A 408 15.06 -1.19 12.13
N ARG A 409 13.81 -1.32 12.60
CA ARG A 409 12.70 -0.45 12.16
C ARG A 409 12.95 1.01 12.51
N TYR A 410 13.45 1.25 13.72
CA TYR A 410 13.82 2.56 14.19
C TYR A 410 14.89 3.21 13.30
N ARG A 411 15.93 2.46 12.92
CA ARG A 411 16.95 2.95 11.97
C ARG A 411 16.34 3.38 10.63
N MET A 412 15.41 2.57 10.10
CA MET A 412 14.73 2.87 8.83
C MET A 412 13.86 4.13 8.88
N VAL A 413 13.12 4.34 9.98
CA VAL A 413 12.23 5.50 10.13
C VAL A 413 13.05 6.76 10.42
N ARG A 414 13.99 6.69 11.35
CA ARG A 414 14.70 7.86 11.84
C ARG A 414 15.85 8.31 10.92
N SER A 415 16.31 7.50 9.97
CA SER A 415 17.35 7.91 9.02
C SER A 415 16.94 9.10 8.14
N GLU A 416 15.64 9.29 7.90
CA GLU A 416 15.10 10.40 7.09
C GLU A 416 15.42 11.79 7.67
N VAL A 417 15.85 11.86 8.94
CA VAL A 417 16.34 13.10 9.57
C VAL A 417 17.46 13.79 8.78
N SER A 418 18.30 13.03 8.06
CA SER A 418 19.37 13.64 7.23
C SER A 418 18.79 14.34 6.01
N ILE A 419 17.73 13.78 5.41
CA ILE A 419 16.96 14.40 4.33
C ILE A 419 16.30 15.67 4.86
N ASP A 420 15.63 15.57 6.01
CA ASP A 420 14.96 16.67 6.65
C ASP A 420 15.89 17.84 6.95
N ALA A 421 17.04 17.56 7.54
CA ALA A 421 18.07 18.56 7.77
C ALA A 421 18.59 19.14 6.46
N TYR A 422 18.89 18.33 5.45
CA TYR A 422 19.37 18.81 4.16
C TYR A 422 18.40 19.76 3.47
N PHE A 423 17.09 19.53 3.50
CA PHE A 423 16.12 20.47 2.91
C PHE A 423 16.05 21.82 3.64
N ILE A 424 16.39 21.88 4.93
CA ILE A 424 16.32 23.10 5.74
C ILE A 424 17.66 23.85 5.76
N THR A 425 18.78 23.15 5.97
CA THR A 425 20.13 23.73 6.09
C THR A 425 21.01 23.55 4.85
N GLY A 426 20.55 22.81 3.84
CA GLY A 426 21.27 22.59 2.58
C GLY A 426 22.62 21.91 2.80
N LYS A 427 23.63 22.43 2.10
CA LYS A 427 25.01 21.91 2.11
C LYS A 427 25.67 21.87 3.48
N ASP A 428 25.22 22.69 4.42
CA ASP A 428 25.80 22.69 5.76
C ASP A 428 25.54 21.37 6.49
N THR A 429 24.45 20.66 6.16
CA THR A 429 24.22 19.27 6.59
C THR A 429 25.31 18.33 6.08
N LEU A 430 25.64 18.42 4.79
CA LEU A 430 26.64 17.55 4.15
C LEU A 430 28.05 17.81 4.69
N LYS A 431 28.40 19.09 4.89
CA LYS A 431 29.66 19.47 5.55
C LYS A 431 29.75 18.94 6.98
N PHE A 432 28.65 19.05 7.73
CA PHE A 432 28.57 18.48 9.08
C PHE A 432 28.78 16.96 9.06
N LEU A 433 28.10 16.23 8.18
CA LEU A 433 28.27 14.79 8.06
C LEU A 433 29.70 14.40 7.64
N ASN A 434 30.33 15.13 6.71
CA ASN A 434 31.73 14.90 6.34
C ASN A 434 32.70 15.15 7.50
N MET A 435 32.48 16.21 8.28
CA MET A 435 33.29 16.51 9.47
C MET A 435 33.16 15.40 10.53
N GLU A 436 31.94 14.94 10.80
CA GLU A 436 31.72 13.83 11.73
C GLU A 436 32.29 12.52 11.20
N LEU A 437 32.21 12.28 9.89
CA LEU A 437 32.79 11.09 9.25
C LEU A 437 34.30 11.07 9.38
N GLU A 438 34.98 12.17 9.06
CA GLU A 438 36.43 12.31 9.22
C GLU A 438 36.86 12.09 10.66
N ALA A 439 36.16 12.70 11.62
CA ALA A 439 36.44 12.54 13.04
C ALA A 439 36.22 11.10 13.54
N SER A 440 35.21 10.41 13.02
CA SER A 440 34.89 9.02 13.35
C SER A 440 35.93 8.05 12.78
N ILE A 441 36.35 8.26 11.54
CA ILE A 441 37.42 7.47 10.88
C ILE A 441 38.73 7.62 11.65
N ALA A 442 39.09 8.85 12.04
CA ALA A 442 40.32 9.11 12.80
C ALA A 442 40.33 8.43 14.18
N LYS A 443 39.15 8.23 14.80
CA LYS A 443 39.00 7.51 16.08
C LYS A 443 38.93 5.99 15.92
N GLY A 444 38.68 5.48 14.71
CA GLY A 444 38.48 4.05 14.46
C GLY A 444 37.13 3.53 14.98
N ASP A 445 36.12 4.39 15.15
CA ASP A 445 34.79 3.99 15.59
C ASP A 445 33.97 3.46 14.39
N LEU A 446 34.01 2.16 14.17
CA LEU A 446 33.37 1.52 13.01
C LEU A 446 31.84 1.69 13.01
N CYS A 447 31.20 1.60 14.19
CA CYS A 447 29.74 1.67 14.31
C CYS A 447 29.23 3.09 14.04
N ARG A 448 29.91 4.10 14.60
CA ARG A 448 29.61 5.50 14.31
C ARG A 448 29.89 5.86 12.85
N THR A 449 31.02 5.39 12.31
CA THR A 449 31.38 5.62 10.90
C THR A 449 30.32 5.04 9.97
N GLU A 450 29.84 3.82 10.26
CA GLU A 450 28.75 3.20 9.50
C GLU A 450 27.47 3.99 9.58
N CYS A 451 27.09 4.48 10.77
CA CYS A 451 25.90 5.30 10.94
C CYS A 451 25.94 6.60 10.12
N ILE A 452 27.09 7.28 10.11
CA ILE A 452 27.25 8.53 9.35
C ILE A 452 27.18 8.24 7.85
N MET A 453 27.79 7.14 7.39
CA MET A 453 27.67 6.68 6.01
C MET A 453 26.22 6.32 5.64
N TYR A 454 25.47 5.73 6.57
CA TYR A 454 24.05 5.40 6.37
C TYR A 454 23.18 6.66 6.23
N LEU A 455 23.44 7.70 7.01
CA LEU A 455 22.75 8.99 6.86
C LEU A 455 23.11 9.70 5.55
N TRP A 456 24.35 9.58 5.10
CA TRP A 456 24.81 10.04 3.77
C TRP A 456 24.11 9.29 2.63
N GLU A 457 24.01 7.97 2.73
CA GLU A 457 23.30 7.13 1.76
C GLU A 457 21.82 7.53 1.68
N THR A 458 21.20 7.80 2.82
CA THR A 458 19.77 8.19 2.89
C THR A 458 19.48 9.52 2.17
N VAL A 459 20.41 10.48 2.17
CA VAL A 459 20.24 11.78 1.49
C VAL A 459 20.68 11.77 0.03
N ALA A 460 21.45 10.76 -0.41
CA ALA A 460 22.13 10.73 -1.70
C ALA A 460 21.20 10.92 -2.92
N ASP A 461 19.97 10.37 -2.88
CA ASP A 461 18.99 10.47 -3.97
C ASP A 461 18.41 11.90 -4.14
N TYR A 462 18.64 12.79 -3.18
CA TYR A 462 18.15 14.19 -3.19
C TYR A 462 19.24 15.20 -3.56
N LEU A 463 20.46 14.73 -3.78
CA LEU A 463 21.60 15.58 -4.13
C LEU A 463 21.59 15.93 -5.62
N SER A 464 22.31 17.00 -5.97
CA SER A 464 22.41 17.45 -7.36
C SER A 464 23.84 17.91 -7.69
N GLU A 465 24.03 18.38 -8.92
CA GLU A 465 25.31 18.96 -9.36
C GLU A 465 25.78 20.13 -8.47
N SER A 466 24.87 20.80 -7.75
CA SER A 466 25.28 21.85 -6.84
C SER A 466 26.15 21.33 -5.70
N ASP A 467 26.04 20.07 -5.32
CA ASP A 467 26.61 19.49 -4.08
C ASP A 467 27.92 18.74 -4.32
N TYR A 468 28.50 18.89 -5.52
CA TYR A 468 29.68 18.13 -5.93
C TYR A 468 30.91 18.31 -5.04
N LEU A 469 31.09 19.49 -4.44
CA LEU A 469 32.24 19.72 -3.53
C LEU A 469 32.14 18.81 -2.31
N GLU A 470 30.97 18.77 -1.68
CA GLU A 470 30.72 17.93 -0.51
C GLU A 470 30.72 16.44 -0.85
N ILE A 471 30.22 16.05 -2.04
CA ILE A 471 30.30 14.67 -2.55
C ILE A 471 31.76 14.27 -2.78
N TYR A 472 32.57 15.13 -3.39
CA TYR A 472 33.98 14.85 -3.67
C TYR A 472 34.79 14.64 -2.40
N ASP A 473 34.55 15.46 -1.37
CA ASP A 473 35.19 15.29 -0.06
C ASP A 473 34.72 14.00 0.64
N ASN A 474 33.44 13.64 0.53
CA ASN A 474 32.93 12.36 1.02
C ASN A 474 33.62 11.16 0.34
N LEU A 475 33.80 11.21 -0.98
CA LEU A 475 34.49 10.14 -1.74
C LEU A 475 35.95 9.99 -1.30
N LYS A 476 36.66 11.08 -1.01
CA LYS A 476 38.03 11.00 -0.46
C LYS A 476 38.06 10.28 0.88
N LEU A 477 37.08 10.55 1.76
CA LEU A 477 36.96 9.85 3.04
C LEU A 477 36.66 8.36 2.82
N CYS A 478 35.79 8.03 1.87
CA CYS A 478 35.50 6.63 1.51
C CYS A 478 36.76 5.88 1.03
N MET A 479 37.69 6.53 0.33
CA MET A 479 38.94 5.88 -0.10
C MET A 479 39.81 5.39 1.08
N GLN A 480 39.73 6.05 2.24
CA GLN A 480 40.42 5.62 3.45
C GLN A 480 39.86 4.31 4.03
N LEU A 481 38.64 3.93 3.63
CA LEU A 481 37.95 2.71 4.05
C LEU A 481 38.25 1.50 3.14
N SER A 482 39.14 1.64 2.16
CA SER A 482 39.54 0.54 1.25
C SER A 482 40.28 -0.61 1.94
N GLY A 483 40.88 -0.36 3.12
CA GLY A 483 41.68 -1.32 3.88
C GLY A 483 40.98 -1.93 5.10
N LEU A 484 39.64 -1.93 5.14
CA LEU A 484 38.89 -2.50 6.27
C LEU A 484 39.22 -3.99 6.48
N GLY A 485 39.51 -4.37 7.72
CA GLY A 485 39.74 -5.75 8.13
C GLY A 485 38.50 -6.64 8.03
N GLU A 486 38.63 -7.92 8.31
CA GLU A 486 37.51 -8.88 8.34
C GLU A 486 36.89 -8.98 9.74
N GLY A 487 35.57 -8.82 9.82
CA GLY A 487 34.80 -8.82 11.06
C GLY A 487 33.38 -8.31 10.84
N THR A 488 32.48 -8.56 11.79
CA THR A 488 31.04 -8.26 11.64
C THR A 488 30.77 -6.75 11.49
N ASP A 489 31.43 -5.92 12.29
CA ASP A 489 31.25 -4.47 12.25
C ASP A 489 31.93 -3.87 11.00
N GLU A 490 33.08 -4.40 10.60
CA GLU A 490 33.76 -4.05 9.34
C GLU A 490 32.94 -4.46 8.11
N ASP A 491 32.36 -5.65 8.11
CA ASP A 491 31.46 -6.16 7.05
C ASP A 491 30.23 -5.27 6.92
N ARG A 492 29.67 -4.83 8.05
CA ARG A 492 28.51 -3.94 8.08
C ARG A 492 28.85 -2.58 7.49
N LEU A 493 29.96 -1.97 7.93
CA LEU A 493 30.43 -0.71 7.37
C LEU A 493 30.70 -0.83 5.86
N ALA A 494 31.39 -1.90 5.43
CA ALA A 494 31.68 -2.12 4.02
C ALA A 494 30.39 -2.24 3.18
N ASN A 495 29.38 -2.97 3.66
CA ASN A 495 28.07 -3.06 3.00
C ASN A 495 27.39 -1.68 2.88
N THR A 496 27.43 -0.86 3.93
CA THR A 496 26.86 0.50 3.90
C THR A 496 27.63 1.41 2.94
N VAL A 497 28.95 1.33 2.89
CA VAL A 497 29.77 2.05 1.89
C VAL A 497 29.41 1.64 0.46
N MET A 498 29.22 0.35 0.18
CA MET A 498 28.80 -0.11 -1.15
C MET A 498 27.43 0.48 -1.54
N LYS A 499 26.45 0.45 -0.63
CA LYS A 499 25.12 1.05 -0.87
C LYS A 499 25.18 2.55 -1.12
N HIS A 500 26.01 3.26 -0.35
CA HIS A 500 26.23 4.69 -0.53
C HIS A 500 26.83 5.02 -1.91
N LEU A 501 27.86 4.28 -2.32
CA LEU A 501 28.46 4.45 -3.66
C LEU A 501 27.47 4.12 -4.77
N TYR A 502 26.59 3.13 -4.56
CA TYR A 502 25.49 2.83 -5.48
C TYR A 502 24.52 4.01 -5.59
N ALA A 503 24.10 4.61 -4.46
CA ALA A 503 23.17 5.74 -4.46
C ALA A 503 23.76 6.96 -5.18
N LEU A 504 25.03 7.26 -4.95
CA LEU A 504 25.75 8.34 -5.63
C LEU A 504 26.12 8.05 -7.09
N SER A 505 25.87 6.85 -7.62
CA SER A 505 26.40 6.45 -8.93
C SER A 505 26.01 7.42 -10.04
N HIS A 506 24.76 7.90 -10.04
CA HIS A 506 24.25 8.78 -11.09
C HIS A 506 25.00 10.12 -11.13
N LEU A 507 25.23 10.74 -9.97
CA LEU A 507 25.97 12.00 -9.87
C LEU A 507 27.45 11.84 -10.24
N ILE A 508 28.05 10.70 -9.85
CA ILE A 508 29.45 10.40 -10.18
C ILE A 508 29.64 10.22 -11.69
N GLN A 509 28.69 9.54 -12.34
CA GLN A 509 28.75 9.22 -13.77
C GLN A 509 28.45 10.43 -14.67
N GLU A 510 27.68 11.40 -14.18
CA GLU A 510 27.35 12.64 -14.91
C GLU A 510 28.37 13.77 -14.70
N HIS A 511 29.29 13.65 -13.74
CA HIS A 511 30.28 14.67 -13.43
C HIS A 511 31.31 14.89 -14.57
N ASP A 512 31.84 16.10 -14.71
CA ASP A 512 32.86 16.44 -15.73
C ASP A 512 34.11 15.54 -15.67
N ASP A 513 34.55 15.18 -14.46
CA ASP A 513 35.66 14.26 -14.18
C ASP A 513 35.24 12.79 -14.00
N ALA A 514 34.04 12.39 -14.47
CA ALA A 514 33.49 11.04 -14.27
C ALA A 514 34.48 9.92 -14.63
N MET A 515 35.24 10.09 -15.71
CA MET A 515 36.26 9.13 -16.15
C MET A 515 37.25 8.77 -15.04
N TYR A 516 37.70 9.75 -14.24
CA TYR A 516 38.63 9.51 -13.14
C TYR A 516 37.88 9.04 -11.89
N LEU A 517 36.75 9.66 -11.56
CA LEU A 517 35.99 9.33 -10.35
C LEU A 517 35.50 7.88 -10.36
N GLU A 518 34.94 7.42 -11.48
CA GLU A 518 34.52 6.03 -11.65
C GLU A 518 35.69 5.06 -11.45
N GLY A 519 36.86 5.35 -12.02
CA GLY A 519 38.04 4.52 -11.87
C GLY A 519 38.47 4.38 -10.40
N HIS A 520 38.43 5.46 -9.62
CA HIS A 520 38.75 5.43 -8.19
C HIS A 520 37.70 4.65 -7.39
N VAL A 521 36.42 4.89 -7.64
CA VAL A 521 35.31 4.22 -6.96
C VAL A 521 35.31 2.72 -7.25
N ILE A 522 35.55 2.32 -8.50
CA ILE A 522 35.68 0.89 -8.86
C ILE A 522 36.84 0.24 -8.11
N ARG A 523 38.00 0.90 -8.02
CA ARG A 523 39.14 0.38 -7.24
C ARG A 523 38.82 0.20 -5.76
N LEU A 524 37.95 1.04 -5.20
CA LEU A 524 37.44 0.87 -3.83
C LEU A 524 36.49 -0.32 -3.69
N ILE A 525 35.67 -0.62 -4.70
CA ILE A 525 34.70 -1.73 -4.69
C ILE A 525 35.38 -3.09 -4.85
N LEU A 526 36.38 -3.19 -5.74
CA LEU A 526 36.97 -4.45 -6.19
C LEU A 526 37.46 -5.38 -5.06
N PRO A 527 38.14 -4.91 -4.00
CA PRO A 527 38.57 -5.78 -2.89
C PRO A 527 37.41 -6.50 -2.18
N PHE A 528 36.23 -5.89 -2.14
CA PHE A 528 35.07 -6.43 -1.44
C PHE A 528 34.29 -7.46 -2.26
N VAL A 529 34.54 -7.58 -3.57
CA VAL A 529 33.88 -8.58 -4.43
C VAL A 529 34.18 -10.00 -3.95
N SER A 530 35.43 -10.27 -3.54
CA SER A 530 35.85 -11.60 -3.06
C SER A 530 35.43 -11.89 -1.62
N ARG A 531 34.93 -10.90 -0.87
CA ARG A 531 34.59 -11.04 0.55
C ARG A 531 33.15 -11.49 0.73
N LYS A 532 32.94 -12.74 1.17
CA LYS A 532 31.62 -13.41 1.17
C LYS A 532 30.49 -12.62 1.86
N ALA A 533 30.77 -11.94 2.96
CA ALA A 533 29.77 -11.16 3.70
C ALA A 533 29.36 -9.83 3.02
N VAL A 534 30.14 -9.35 2.04
CA VAL A 534 29.95 -8.05 1.35
C VAL A 534 29.73 -8.22 -0.16
N SER A 535 30.12 -9.37 -0.73
CA SER A 535 30.16 -9.63 -2.17
C SER A 535 28.85 -9.33 -2.90
N LYS A 536 27.70 -9.56 -2.25
CA LYS A 536 26.38 -9.22 -2.80
C LYS A 536 26.24 -7.73 -3.10
N GLU A 537 26.50 -6.86 -2.13
CA GLU A 537 26.38 -5.42 -2.33
C GLU A 537 27.54 -4.86 -3.16
N ALA A 538 28.74 -5.42 -3.03
CA ALA A 538 29.88 -5.05 -3.86
C ALA A 538 29.63 -5.32 -5.35
N LEU A 539 29.12 -6.52 -5.71
CA LEU A 539 28.79 -6.87 -7.09
C LEU A 539 27.62 -6.06 -7.62
N ARG A 540 26.60 -5.79 -6.80
CA ARG A 540 25.47 -4.92 -7.19
C ARG A 540 25.95 -3.50 -7.54
N THR A 541 26.84 -2.96 -6.70
CA THR A 541 27.44 -1.64 -6.89
C THR A 541 28.32 -1.61 -8.13
N LEU A 542 29.19 -2.61 -8.29
CA LEU A 542 30.03 -2.76 -9.48
C LEU A 542 29.20 -2.86 -10.76
N GLU A 543 28.15 -3.69 -10.76
CA GLU A 543 27.26 -3.84 -11.91
C GLU A 543 26.67 -2.50 -12.34
N LYS A 544 26.22 -1.67 -11.39
CA LYS A 544 25.67 -0.34 -11.67
C LYS A 544 26.67 0.53 -12.43
N PHE A 545 27.90 0.66 -11.94
CA PHE A 545 28.94 1.44 -12.60
C PHE A 545 29.32 0.89 -13.98
N VAL A 546 29.52 -0.42 -14.09
CA VAL A 546 29.98 -1.06 -15.33
C VAL A 546 28.87 -1.11 -16.39
N SER A 547 27.60 -1.14 -16.00
CA SER A 547 26.45 -1.22 -16.91
C SER A 547 26.28 0.00 -17.82
N GLU A 548 26.90 1.14 -17.51
CA GLU A 548 26.90 2.31 -18.38
C GLU A 548 27.93 2.26 -19.50
N ARG A 549 28.94 1.37 -19.41
CA ARG A 549 29.99 1.23 -20.44
C ARG A 549 30.69 2.56 -20.75
N SER A 550 31.04 3.29 -19.70
CA SER A 550 31.76 4.56 -19.78
C SER A 550 33.25 4.35 -20.08
N ASN A 551 33.93 5.39 -20.56
CA ASN A 551 35.38 5.34 -20.77
C ASN A 551 36.17 5.18 -19.47
N GLY A 552 35.63 5.62 -18.31
CA GLY A 552 36.26 5.45 -16.99
C GLY A 552 36.36 3.99 -16.58
N VAL A 553 35.32 3.19 -16.85
CA VAL A 553 35.32 1.72 -16.63
C VAL A 553 36.47 1.04 -17.37
N MET A 554 36.82 1.50 -18.58
CA MET A 554 37.90 0.89 -19.37
C MET A 554 39.29 1.10 -18.77
N LEU A 555 39.50 2.11 -17.91
CA LEU A 555 40.76 2.29 -17.18
C LEU A 555 41.04 1.16 -16.16
N VAL A 556 39.99 0.45 -15.75
CA VAL A 556 40.00 -0.60 -14.73
C VAL A 556 39.38 -1.91 -15.25
N GLY A 557 39.12 -2.00 -16.56
CA GLY A 557 38.39 -3.12 -17.14
C GLY A 557 39.11 -4.47 -17.00
N ASP A 558 40.44 -4.48 -17.06
CA ASP A 558 41.22 -5.70 -16.87
C ASP A 558 41.17 -6.20 -15.41
N ASP A 559 41.27 -5.28 -14.44
CA ASP A 559 41.14 -5.57 -13.01
C ASP A 559 39.74 -6.14 -12.70
N ILE A 560 38.68 -5.52 -13.24
CA ILE A 560 37.30 -6.01 -13.15
C ILE A 560 37.19 -7.43 -13.72
N SER A 561 37.67 -7.62 -14.95
CA SER A 561 37.57 -8.90 -15.65
C SER A 561 38.25 -10.02 -14.87
N GLN A 562 39.44 -9.76 -14.32
CA GLN A 562 40.21 -10.74 -13.56
C GLN A 562 39.54 -11.13 -12.24
N ILE A 563 39.08 -10.16 -11.46
CA ILE A 563 38.46 -10.39 -10.16
C ILE A 563 37.11 -11.08 -10.33
N CYS A 564 36.26 -10.57 -11.24
CA CYS A 564 34.96 -11.17 -11.52
C CYS A 564 35.09 -12.58 -12.12
N TYR A 565 36.09 -12.85 -12.96
CA TYR A 565 36.33 -14.19 -13.49
C TYR A 565 36.71 -15.18 -12.39
N THR A 566 37.62 -14.76 -11.49
CA THR A 566 38.02 -15.57 -10.33
C THR A 566 36.81 -15.87 -9.44
N PHE A 567 35.97 -14.87 -9.17
CA PHE A 567 34.74 -15.02 -8.40
C PHE A 567 33.72 -15.96 -9.09
N PHE A 568 33.55 -15.82 -10.41
CA PHE A 568 32.66 -16.66 -11.21
C PHE A 568 33.10 -18.12 -11.26
N MET A 569 34.40 -18.39 -11.29
CA MET A 569 34.94 -19.75 -11.33
C MET A 569 34.90 -20.47 -9.98
N ASP A 570 34.77 -19.75 -8.87
CA ASP A 570 34.64 -20.32 -7.53
C ASP A 570 33.21 -20.85 -7.29
N GLU A 571 33.07 -22.17 -7.30
CA GLU A 571 31.81 -22.89 -7.08
C GLU A 571 31.25 -22.76 -5.65
N SER A 572 32.05 -22.27 -4.69
CA SER A 572 31.57 -22.00 -3.32
C SER A 572 30.71 -20.75 -3.22
N ASN A 573 30.64 -19.94 -4.28
CA ASN A 573 29.79 -18.76 -4.37
C ASN A 573 28.41 -19.13 -4.93
N THR A 574 27.39 -18.38 -4.52
CA THR A 574 26.02 -18.62 -4.99
C THR A 574 25.90 -18.35 -6.49
N GLU A 575 25.13 -19.17 -7.18
CA GLU A 575 24.91 -19.07 -8.63
C GLU A 575 24.48 -17.67 -9.08
N THR A 576 23.59 -17.03 -8.32
CA THR A 576 23.11 -15.66 -8.61
C THR A 576 24.25 -14.66 -8.64
N LEU A 577 25.15 -14.68 -7.64
CA LEU A 577 26.28 -13.75 -7.57
C LEU A 577 27.33 -14.05 -8.64
N ARG A 578 27.55 -15.34 -8.94
CA ARG A 578 28.41 -15.77 -10.06
C ARG A 578 27.90 -15.19 -11.38
N LEU A 579 26.60 -15.26 -11.64
CA LEU A 579 26.01 -14.65 -12.84
C LEU A 579 26.14 -13.11 -12.85
N THR A 580 25.98 -12.42 -11.72
CA THR A 580 26.23 -10.97 -11.64
C THR A 580 27.69 -10.62 -11.97
N ALA A 581 28.66 -11.39 -11.46
CA ALA A 581 30.06 -11.22 -11.81
C ALA A 581 30.30 -11.44 -13.32
N LEU A 582 29.70 -12.48 -13.90
CA LEU A 582 29.76 -12.73 -15.35
C LEU A 582 29.15 -11.58 -16.16
N LYS A 583 28.07 -10.96 -15.65
CA LYS A 583 27.43 -9.81 -16.29
C LYS A 583 28.35 -8.60 -16.32
N CYS A 584 29.10 -8.34 -15.25
CA CYS A 584 30.12 -7.30 -15.19
C CYS A 584 31.23 -7.55 -16.24
N ILE A 585 31.69 -8.80 -16.36
CA ILE A 585 32.64 -9.20 -17.42
C ILE A 585 32.04 -8.91 -18.80
N GLY A 586 30.80 -9.33 -19.06
CA GLY A 586 30.12 -9.11 -20.33
C GLY A 586 30.03 -7.62 -20.71
N TYR A 587 29.72 -6.75 -19.76
CA TYR A 587 29.69 -5.31 -19.99
C TYR A 587 31.07 -4.74 -20.35
N VAL A 588 32.14 -5.12 -19.64
CA VAL A 588 33.51 -4.70 -19.99
C VAL A 588 33.91 -5.23 -21.38
N LEU A 589 33.61 -6.50 -21.67
CA LEU A 589 33.95 -7.11 -22.95
C LEU A 589 33.21 -6.45 -24.11
N SER A 590 31.97 -5.99 -23.92
CA SER A 590 31.18 -5.31 -24.96
C SER A 590 31.81 -4.02 -25.50
N MET A 591 32.82 -3.48 -24.80
CA MET A 591 33.60 -2.31 -25.18
C MET A 591 34.94 -2.64 -25.84
N LYS A 592 35.34 -3.91 -25.88
CA LYS A 592 36.60 -4.37 -26.50
C LYS A 592 36.39 -4.74 -27.99
N PRO A 593 37.47 -4.85 -28.80
CA PRO A 593 37.37 -5.33 -30.18
C PRO A 593 36.88 -6.79 -30.28
N SER A 594 36.08 -7.11 -31.31
CA SER A 594 35.40 -8.41 -31.47
C SER A 594 36.31 -9.65 -31.43
N HIS A 595 37.55 -9.53 -31.87
CA HIS A 595 38.54 -10.63 -31.85
C HIS A 595 38.91 -11.05 -30.42
N ASP A 596 39.10 -10.08 -29.52
CA ASP A 596 39.54 -10.33 -28.15
C ASP A 596 38.38 -10.85 -27.28
N ILE A 597 37.15 -10.40 -27.60
CA ILE A 597 35.91 -10.89 -26.99
C ILE A 597 35.75 -12.40 -27.18
N MET A 598 35.85 -12.89 -28.43
CA MET A 598 35.57 -14.29 -28.74
C MET A 598 36.56 -15.26 -28.10
N THR A 599 37.82 -14.85 -27.93
CA THR A 599 38.83 -15.69 -27.26
C THR A 599 38.49 -15.92 -25.78
N ILE A 600 38.11 -14.85 -25.06
CA ILE A 600 37.75 -14.91 -23.64
C ILE A 600 36.42 -15.64 -23.46
N LEU A 601 35.43 -15.35 -24.31
CA LEU A 601 34.14 -16.02 -24.25
C LEU A 601 34.25 -17.51 -24.57
N ASN A 602 35.07 -17.93 -25.53
CA ASN A 602 35.28 -19.35 -25.81
C ASN A 602 35.84 -20.10 -24.59
N ASN A 603 36.73 -19.48 -23.83
CA ASN A 603 37.25 -20.07 -22.59
C ASN A 603 36.17 -20.21 -21.51
N ILE A 604 35.23 -19.26 -21.42
CA ILE A 604 34.10 -19.30 -20.49
C ILE A 604 33.03 -20.31 -20.95
N MET A 605 32.71 -20.34 -22.25
CA MET A 605 31.60 -21.13 -22.81
C MET A 605 31.96 -22.59 -23.07
N ALA A 606 33.20 -22.90 -23.51
CA ALA A 606 33.57 -24.25 -23.94
C ALA A 606 33.40 -25.36 -22.88
N PRO A 607 33.62 -25.13 -21.57
CA PRO A 607 33.26 -26.11 -20.53
C PRO A 607 31.75 -26.39 -20.52
N HIS A 608 30.92 -25.35 -20.47
CA HIS A 608 29.47 -25.47 -20.33
C HIS A 608 28.77 -25.96 -21.60
N LEU A 609 29.29 -25.64 -22.79
CA LEU A 609 28.79 -26.16 -24.06
C LEU A 609 28.96 -27.69 -24.15
N ARG A 610 30.14 -28.20 -23.76
CA ARG A 610 30.39 -29.64 -23.76
C ARG A 610 29.47 -30.37 -22.78
N ASP A 611 29.26 -29.81 -21.60
CA ASP A 611 28.38 -30.41 -20.59
C ASP A 611 26.90 -30.41 -21.02
N LEU A 612 26.45 -29.38 -21.75
CA LEU A 612 25.09 -29.32 -22.30
C LEU A 612 24.85 -30.28 -23.47
N GLU A 613 25.88 -30.58 -24.27
CA GLU A 613 25.83 -31.55 -25.38
C GLU A 613 25.74 -33.00 -24.90
N ILE A 614 26.30 -33.30 -23.73
CA ILE A 614 26.25 -34.61 -23.10
C ILE A 614 24.84 -34.78 -22.52
N GLY A 615 23.96 -35.41 -23.29
CA GLY A 615 22.55 -35.66 -22.96
C GLY A 615 22.32 -36.61 -21.79
N GLU A 616 22.87 -36.31 -20.60
CA GLU A 616 22.57 -37.04 -19.37
C GLU A 616 21.09 -36.89 -19.02
N CYS A 617 20.49 -38.03 -18.69
CA CYS A 617 19.13 -38.11 -18.17
C CYS A 617 19.07 -37.29 -16.87
N ILE A 618 18.11 -36.36 -16.75
CA ILE A 618 17.90 -35.55 -15.55
C ILE A 618 17.32 -36.48 -14.46
N GLN A 619 18.19 -37.19 -13.76
CA GLN A 619 17.81 -38.21 -12.79
C GLN A 619 17.89 -37.71 -11.34
N SER A 620 18.58 -36.58 -11.09
CA SER A 620 18.72 -35.95 -9.77
C SER A 620 18.36 -34.45 -9.80
N GLY A 621 17.96 -33.91 -8.63
CA GLY A 621 17.66 -32.48 -8.48
C GLY A 621 18.89 -31.57 -8.68
N GLU A 622 20.09 -32.05 -8.32
CA GLU A 622 21.34 -31.32 -8.50
C GLU A 622 21.73 -31.19 -9.98
N ALA A 623 21.55 -32.25 -10.77
CA ALA A 623 21.77 -32.20 -12.22
C ALA A 623 20.80 -31.24 -12.93
N LEU A 624 19.58 -31.10 -12.40
CA LEU A 624 18.58 -30.14 -12.91
C LEU A 624 19.02 -28.69 -12.66
N GLU A 625 19.45 -28.35 -11.44
CA GLU A 625 19.91 -26.99 -11.11
C GLU A 625 21.19 -26.63 -11.88
N ASN A 626 22.15 -27.56 -12.00
CA ASN A 626 23.35 -27.35 -12.81
C ASN A 626 23.03 -27.01 -14.27
N LYS A 627 22.07 -27.70 -14.89
CA LYS A 627 21.62 -27.39 -16.26
C LYS A 627 20.93 -26.02 -16.35
N LYS A 628 20.12 -25.64 -15.37
CA LYS A 628 19.50 -24.31 -15.31
C LYS A 628 20.55 -23.21 -15.19
N PHE A 629 21.56 -23.41 -14.36
CA PHE A 629 22.68 -22.49 -14.20
C PHE A 629 23.43 -22.31 -15.53
N GLN A 630 23.78 -23.42 -16.20
CA GLN A 630 24.45 -23.40 -17.51
C GLN A 630 23.66 -22.62 -18.57
N ILE A 631 22.33 -22.79 -18.64
CA ILE A 631 21.49 -22.01 -19.57
C ILE A 631 21.46 -20.52 -19.17
N SER A 632 21.46 -20.24 -17.86
CA SER A 632 21.46 -18.88 -17.32
C SER A 632 22.74 -18.11 -17.63
N ILE A 633 23.89 -18.79 -17.81
CA ILE A 633 25.13 -18.19 -18.31
C ILE A 633 24.91 -17.52 -19.67
N PHE A 634 24.29 -18.22 -20.62
CA PHE A 634 24.00 -17.67 -21.94
C PHE A 634 22.99 -16.50 -21.86
N SER A 635 21.96 -16.66 -21.04
CA SER A 635 21.01 -15.58 -20.76
C SER A 635 21.70 -14.31 -20.26
N CYS A 636 22.67 -14.47 -19.34
CA CYS A 636 23.48 -13.39 -18.79
C CYS A 636 24.39 -12.75 -19.84
N LEU A 637 25.06 -13.55 -20.67
CA LEU A 637 25.92 -13.08 -21.76
C LEU A 637 25.13 -12.30 -22.81
N PHE A 638 23.96 -12.79 -23.22
CA PHE A 638 23.09 -12.07 -24.16
C PHE A 638 22.62 -10.72 -23.62
N ALA A 639 22.38 -10.63 -22.31
CA ALA A 639 21.97 -9.38 -21.67
C ALA A 639 23.11 -8.37 -21.49
N SER A 640 24.38 -8.80 -21.51
CA SER A 640 25.53 -7.96 -21.18
C SER A 640 26.45 -7.61 -22.36
N LEU A 641 26.50 -8.45 -23.39
CA LEU A 641 27.35 -8.27 -24.58
C LEU A 641 26.76 -7.36 -25.67
N ASN A 642 25.72 -6.59 -25.36
CA ASN A 642 25.11 -5.65 -26.28
C ASN A 642 25.92 -4.34 -26.40
N HIS A 643 25.97 -3.77 -27.60
CA HIS A 643 26.71 -2.53 -27.87
C HIS A 643 25.79 -1.31 -27.70
N LYS A 644 26.09 -0.39 -26.76
CA LYS A 644 25.34 0.88 -26.55
C LYS A 644 25.79 2.02 -27.48
N GLY A 645 26.93 1.90 -28.16
CA GLY A 645 27.49 2.96 -29.01
C GLY A 645 26.84 3.02 -30.39
N GLY A 646 26.20 4.14 -30.73
CA GLY A 646 25.56 4.38 -32.04
C GLY A 646 26.52 4.56 -33.23
N ALA A 647 27.77 4.10 -33.13
CA ALA A 647 28.65 4.06 -34.28
C ALA A 647 28.32 2.80 -35.09
N PRO A 648 27.94 2.91 -36.38
CA PRO A 648 27.77 1.74 -37.23
C PRO A 648 29.11 1.01 -37.25
N SER A 649 29.13 -0.22 -36.74
CA SER A 649 30.29 -1.09 -36.81
C SER A 649 30.62 -1.29 -38.29
N THR A 650 31.63 -0.55 -38.77
CA THR A 650 32.26 -0.72 -40.07
C THR A 650 33.09 -2.03 -40.14
N SER A 651 32.99 -2.89 -39.13
CA SER A 651 33.64 -4.19 -39.09
C SER A 651 32.79 -5.25 -39.80
N LEU A 652 33.38 -5.90 -40.81
CA LEU A 652 32.87 -7.08 -41.52
C LEU A 652 32.64 -8.35 -40.64
N SER A 653 32.64 -8.23 -39.32
CA SER A 653 32.54 -9.35 -38.38
C SER A 653 31.20 -9.35 -37.67
N ASP A 654 30.53 -10.51 -37.64
CA ASP A 654 29.29 -10.72 -36.91
C ASP A 654 29.48 -10.36 -35.41
N PRO A 655 28.49 -9.69 -34.78
CA PRO A 655 28.55 -9.37 -33.35
C PRO A 655 28.62 -10.63 -32.47
N PRO A 656 29.36 -10.60 -31.35
CA PRO A 656 29.54 -11.77 -30.48
C PRO A 656 28.21 -12.40 -30.03
N SER A 657 27.20 -11.59 -29.69
CA SER A 657 25.87 -12.08 -29.31
C SER A 657 25.18 -12.90 -30.42
N VAL A 658 25.33 -12.51 -31.68
CA VAL A 658 24.78 -13.23 -32.84
C VAL A 658 25.54 -14.55 -33.07
N VAL A 659 26.86 -14.53 -32.96
CA VAL A 659 27.71 -15.72 -33.11
C VAL A 659 27.36 -16.76 -32.03
N ILE A 660 27.29 -16.33 -30.76
CA ILE A 660 26.94 -17.20 -29.63
C ILE A 660 25.54 -17.76 -29.82
N PHE A 661 24.56 -16.93 -30.21
CA PHE A 661 23.19 -17.38 -30.43
C PHE A 661 23.11 -18.47 -31.51
N ARG A 662 23.78 -18.28 -32.65
CA ARG A 662 23.80 -19.29 -33.73
C ARG A 662 24.43 -20.61 -33.28
N GLN A 663 25.45 -20.57 -32.43
CA GLN A 663 26.11 -21.78 -31.92
C GLN A 663 25.24 -22.54 -30.91
N ILE A 664 24.58 -21.84 -29.99
CA ILE A 664 23.76 -22.47 -28.93
C ILE A 664 22.34 -22.81 -29.37
N PHE A 665 21.80 -22.12 -30.38
CA PHE A 665 20.40 -22.26 -30.80
C PHE A 665 19.98 -23.71 -31.10
N PRO A 666 20.76 -24.53 -31.84
CA PRO A 666 20.39 -25.93 -32.08
C PRO A 666 20.21 -26.75 -30.79
N LEU A 667 20.99 -26.43 -29.75
CA LEU A 667 20.88 -27.08 -28.44
C LEU A 667 19.62 -26.62 -27.70
N PHE A 668 19.33 -25.33 -27.71
CA PHE A 668 18.09 -24.79 -27.12
C PHE A 668 16.84 -25.35 -27.77
N GLN A 669 16.83 -25.46 -29.10
CA GLN A 669 15.73 -26.07 -29.83
C GLN A 669 15.56 -27.54 -29.45
N ARG A 670 16.66 -28.30 -29.42
CA ARG A 670 16.64 -29.72 -29.03
C ARG A 670 16.12 -29.91 -27.60
N ILE A 671 16.50 -29.05 -26.66
CA ILE A 671 16.02 -29.10 -25.27
C ILE A 671 14.49 -28.93 -25.20
N LEU A 672 13.91 -28.00 -25.97
CA LEU A 672 12.46 -27.78 -25.97
C LEU A 672 11.67 -28.88 -26.70
N GLU A 673 12.28 -29.55 -27.68
CA GLU A 673 11.66 -30.65 -28.43
C GLU A 673 11.70 -31.99 -27.69
N MET A 674 12.47 -32.11 -26.61
CA MET A 674 12.54 -33.32 -25.79
C MET A 674 11.27 -33.53 -24.96
N GLN A 675 10.63 -34.69 -25.12
CA GLN A 675 9.35 -35.03 -24.47
C GLN A 675 9.39 -35.12 -22.92
N VAL A 676 10.57 -35.16 -22.30
CA VAL A 676 10.76 -35.41 -20.84
C VAL A 676 11.62 -34.31 -20.20
N VAL A 677 11.49 -33.06 -20.63
CA VAL A 677 12.20 -31.93 -20.02
C VAL A 677 11.30 -31.23 -19.01
N PRO A 678 11.77 -31.01 -17.75
CA PRO A 678 11.04 -30.20 -16.79
C PRO A 678 10.75 -28.79 -17.33
N ILE A 679 9.51 -28.31 -17.17
CA ILE A 679 9.07 -26.98 -17.63
C ILE A 679 10.08 -25.89 -17.23
N SER A 680 10.59 -25.94 -16.00
CA SER A 680 11.59 -24.99 -15.50
C SER A 680 12.90 -24.88 -16.32
N ILE A 681 13.32 -25.92 -17.06
CA ILE A 681 14.46 -25.82 -17.98
C ILE A 681 14.03 -25.09 -19.26
N GLY A 682 12.89 -25.46 -19.83
CA GLY A 682 12.34 -24.80 -21.01
C GLY A 682 12.08 -23.31 -20.77
N ASP A 683 11.70 -22.93 -19.54
CA ASP A 683 11.53 -21.54 -19.14
C ASP A 683 12.87 -20.78 -19.18
N LYS A 684 13.96 -21.39 -18.70
CA LYS A 684 15.31 -20.80 -18.78
C LYS A 684 15.79 -20.65 -20.22
N VAL A 685 15.46 -21.60 -21.10
CA VAL A 685 15.74 -21.48 -22.54
C VAL A 685 14.98 -20.29 -23.13
N CYS A 686 13.68 -20.18 -22.85
CA CYS A 686 12.86 -19.06 -23.30
C CYS A 686 13.39 -17.71 -22.79
N ASP A 687 13.81 -17.63 -21.53
CA ASP A 687 14.42 -16.43 -20.94
C ASP A 687 15.74 -16.06 -21.63
N ALA A 688 16.61 -17.04 -21.91
CA ALA A 688 17.88 -16.82 -22.61
C ALA A 688 17.64 -16.29 -24.03
N VAL A 689 16.72 -16.90 -24.78
CA VAL A 689 16.35 -16.46 -26.13
C VAL A 689 15.69 -15.07 -26.06
N ARG A 690 14.88 -14.78 -25.04
CA ARG A 690 14.25 -13.46 -24.86
C ARG A 690 15.30 -12.37 -24.66
N ASN A 691 16.33 -12.65 -23.87
CA ASN A 691 17.46 -11.75 -23.68
C ASN A 691 18.27 -11.56 -24.97
N ALA A 692 18.44 -12.61 -25.79
CA ALA A 692 19.07 -12.48 -27.11
C ALA A 692 18.24 -11.60 -28.05
N VAL A 693 16.93 -11.86 -28.15
CA VAL A 693 15.99 -11.11 -29.01
C VAL A 693 15.97 -9.63 -28.66
N SER A 694 15.97 -9.29 -27.37
CA SER A 694 15.96 -7.89 -26.91
C SER A 694 17.22 -7.11 -27.30
N ASN A 695 18.30 -7.82 -27.66
CA ASN A 695 19.64 -7.26 -27.84
C ASN A 695 20.23 -7.53 -29.23
N PHE A 696 19.45 -8.11 -30.16
CA PHE A 696 19.94 -8.29 -31.52
C PHE A 696 20.11 -6.95 -32.24
N PRO A 697 21.20 -6.77 -33.00
CA PRO A 697 21.35 -5.62 -33.88
C PRO A 697 20.25 -5.59 -34.96
N PRO A 698 19.72 -4.41 -35.33
CA PRO A 698 18.65 -4.26 -36.31
C PRO A 698 18.93 -4.97 -37.65
N GLU A 699 20.17 -4.89 -38.15
CA GLU A 699 20.58 -5.46 -39.43
C GLU A 699 20.59 -7.00 -39.46
N HIS A 700 20.57 -7.64 -38.29
CA HIS A 700 20.53 -9.09 -38.15
C HIS A 700 19.11 -9.64 -37.86
N LEU A 701 18.12 -8.77 -37.58
CA LEU A 701 16.76 -9.18 -37.24
C LEU A 701 16.10 -10.09 -38.28
N PRO A 702 16.18 -9.82 -39.61
CA PRO A 702 15.56 -10.70 -40.62
C PRO A 702 16.15 -12.11 -40.66
N GLN A 703 17.42 -12.27 -40.30
CA GLN A 703 18.08 -13.56 -40.26
C GLN A 703 17.76 -14.32 -38.96
N MET A 704 17.56 -13.61 -37.86
CA MET A 704 17.30 -14.21 -36.54
C MET A 704 15.83 -14.59 -36.34
N PHE A 705 14.88 -13.84 -36.93
CA PHE A 705 13.45 -14.08 -36.73
C PHE A 705 12.99 -15.52 -37.05
N PRO A 706 13.40 -16.16 -38.16
CA PRO A 706 12.98 -17.53 -38.47
C PRO A 706 13.36 -18.54 -37.37
N LEU A 707 14.55 -18.40 -36.77
CA LEU A 707 15.01 -19.25 -35.68
C LEU A 707 14.14 -19.06 -34.43
N VAL A 708 13.88 -17.81 -34.06
CA VAL A 708 13.04 -17.48 -32.89
C VAL A 708 11.60 -17.95 -33.09
N SER A 709 11.05 -17.77 -34.31
CA SER A 709 9.71 -18.22 -34.68
C SER A 709 9.58 -19.74 -34.59
N GLN A 710 10.58 -20.48 -35.08
CA GLN A 710 10.63 -21.95 -34.97
C GLN A 710 10.60 -22.41 -33.51
N LEU A 711 11.38 -21.78 -32.63
CA LEU A 711 11.41 -22.10 -31.21
C LEU A 711 10.07 -21.78 -30.52
N LEU A 712 9.46 -20.64 -30.85
CA LEU A 712 8.17 -20.21 -30.30
C LEU A 712 7.02 -21.15 -30.65
N ASN A 713 7.03 -21.74 -31.85
CA ASN A 713 6.01 -22.71 -32.27
C ASN A 713 5.94 -23.93 -31.33
N THR A 714 7.05 -24.28 -30.67
CA THR A 714 7.08 -25.33 -29.63
C THR A 714 6.81 -24.74 -28.25
N ALA A 715 7.53 -23.67 -27.89
CA ALA A 715 7.52 -23.11 -26.53
C ALA A 715 6.15 -22.58 -26.07
N LEU A 716 5.32 -22.07 -26.98
CA LEU A 716 3.98 -21.56 -26.64
C LEU A 716 3.04 -22.64 -26.08
N PHE A 717 3.33 -23.92 -26.33
CA PHE A 717 2.55 -25.07 -25.88
C PHE A 717 3.25 -25.87 -24.78
N THR A 718 4.57 -26.03 -24.84
CA THR A 718 5.33 -26.76 -23.81
C THR A 718 5.61 -25.91 -22.57
N ASN A 719 5.80 -24.60 -22.76
CA ASN A 719 6.23 -23.64 -21.75
C ASN A 719 5.41 -22.34 -21.86
N PRO A 720 4.07 -22.40 -21.72
CA PRO A 720 3.18 -21.30 -22.12
C PRO A 720 3.52 -19.97 -21.45
N ALA A 721 3.91 -19.94 -20.17
CA ALA A 721 4.27 -18.71 -19.47
C ALA A 721 5.52 -18.03 -20.05
N ALA A 722 6.64 -18.76 -20.12
CA ALA A 722 7.89 -18.22 -20.62
C ALA A 722 7.86 -18.02 -22.15
N GLY A 723 7.22 -18.93 -22.89
CA GLY A 723 7.00 -18.85 -24.33
C GLY A 723 6.16 -17.63 -24.72
N CYS A 724 5.05 -17.37 -24.01
CA CYS A 724 4.25 -16.16 -24.25
C CYS A 724 5.01 -14.88 -23.90
N SER A 725 5.86 -14.90 -22.86
CA SER A 725 6.74 -13.77 -22.57
C SER A 725 7.74 -13.52 -23.69
N LEU A 726 8.37 -14.57 -24.23
CA LEU A 726 9.27 -14.47 -25.38
C LEU A 726 8.54 -13.96 -26.62
N ALA A 727 7.34 -14.47 -26.91
CA ALA A 727 6.53 -14.03 -28.04
C ALA A 727 6.16 -12.55 -27.95
N LYS A 728 5.82 -12.04 -26.76
CA LYS A 728 5.60 -10.60 -26.53
C LYS A 728 6.82 -9.77 -26.91
N THR A 729 8.01 -10.16 -26.46
CA THR A 729 9.26 -9.48 -26.80
C THR A 729 9.57 -9.58 -28.30
N ALA A 730 9.38 -10.75 -28.91
CA ALA A 730 9.58 -10.96 -30.34
C ALA A 730 8.65 -10.07 -31.17
N VAL A 731 7.36 -10.00 -30.81
CA VAL A 731 6.38 -9.14 -31.48
C VAL A 731 6.77 -7.67 -31.39
N LEU A 732 7.29 -7.22 -30.24
CA LEU A 732 7.78 -5.85 -30.09
C LEU A 732 9.02 -5.61 -30.96
N VAL A 733 10.09 -6.40 -30.81
CA VAL A 733 11.37 -6.16 -31.50
C VAL A 733 11.24 -6.34 -33.02
N PHE A 734 10.69 -7.47 -33.49
CA PHE A 734 10.57 -7.76 -34.92
C PHE A 734 9.39 -7.03 -35.58
N GLY A 735 8.47 -6.45 -34.81
CA GLY A 735 7.34 -5.68 -35.33
C GLY A 735 7.70 -4.24 -35.71
N TYR A 736 8.83 -3.71 -35.21
CA TYR A 736 9.34 -2.39 -35.58
C TYR A 736 10.13 -2.41 -36.90
N ASP A 737 10.69 -3.55 -37.29
CA ASP A 737 11.41 -3.70 -38.55
C ASP A 737 10.48 -4.08 -39.72
N SER A 738 10.57 -3.30 -40.79
CA SER A 738 9.73 -3.48 -41.98
C SER A 738 10.04 -4.77 -42.72
N SER A 739 11.28 -5.27 -42.68
CA SER A 739 11.67 -6.52 -43.34
C SER A 739 11.12 -7.78 -42.69
N THR A 740 10.92 -7.78 -41.37
CA THR A 740 10.40 -8.92 -40.61
C THR A 740 8.88 -8.92 -40.45
N THR A 741 8.24 -7.77 -40.67
CA THR A 741 6.80 -7.57 -40.44
C THR A 741 5.89 -8.62 -41.11
N PRO A 742 6.03 -8.96 -42.41
CA PRO A 742 5.14 -9.94 -43.05
C PRO A 742 5.26 -11.34 -42.43
N GLN A 743 6.49 -11.75 -42.12
CA GLN A 743 6.76 -13.05 -41.50
C GLN A 743 6.23 -13.11 -40.06
N LEU A 744 6.30 -12.00 -39.32
CA LEU A 744 5.74 -11.89 -37.98
C LEU A 744 4.21 -12.00 -37.99
N CYS A 745 3.53 -11.31 -38.91
CA CYS A 745 2.07 -11.41 -39.04
C CYS A 745 1.63 -12.85 -39.38
N ALA A 746 2.36 -13.55 -40.25
CA ALA A 746 2.12 -14.96 -40.54
C ALA A 746 2.30 -15.86 -39.31
N ALA A 747 3.34 -15.62 -38.50
CA ALA A 747 3.57 -16.36 -37.25
C ALA A 747 2.46 -16.10 -36.22
N ILE A 748 2.06 -14.85 -36.01
CA ILE A 748 0.95 -14.49 -35.11
C ILE A 748 -0.34 -15.21 -35.55
N ARG A 749 -0.64 -15.20 -36.85
CA ARG A 749 -1.81 -15.90 -37.39
C ARG A 749 -1.76 -17.39 -37.04
N GLN A 750 -0.62 -18.05 -37.28
CA GLN A 750 -0.42 -19.47 -36.97
C GLN A 750 -0.58 -19.76 -35.47
N TRP A 751 -0.04 -18.90 -34.59
CA TRP A 751 -0.17 -19.06 -33.15
C TRP A 751 -1.62 -18.98 -32.69
N LEU A 752 -2.35 -17.95 -33.13
CA LEU A 752 -3.75 -17.76 -32.72
C LEU A 752 -4.67 -18.82 -33.31
N GLU A 753 -4.41 -19.29 -34.52
CA GLU A 753 -5.09 -20.45 -35.09
C GLU A 753 -4.83 -21.71 -34.26
N SER A 754 -3.58 -21.95 -33.88
CA SER A 754 -3.22 -23.10 -33.04
C SER A 754 -3.82 -23.01 -31.63
N PHE A 755 -3.90 -21.83 -31.03
CA PHE A 755 -4.58 -21.62 -29.74
C PHE A 755 -6.07 -21.95 -29.83
N ALA A 756 -6.75 -21.45 -30.86
CA ALA A 756 -8.18 -21.72 -31.07
C ALA A 756 -8.46 -23.22 -31.24
N HIS A 757 -7.60 -23.97 -31.94
CA HIS A 757 -7.73 -25.42 -32.10
C HIS A 757 -7.49 -26.22 -30.81
N ASN A 758 -6.76 -25.66 -29.84
CA ASN A 758 -6.41 -26.33 -28.57
C ASN A 758 -7.27 -25.87 -27.38
N MET A 759 -8.41 -25.21 -27.62
CA MET A 759 -9.36 -24.85 -26.57
C MET A 759 -10.27 -26.04 -26.17
N PRO A 760 -10.60 -26.23 -24.88
CA PRO A 760 -10.12 -25.48 -23.70
C PRO A 760 -8.70 -25.93 -23.28
N SER A 761 -7.89 -24.99 -22.78
CA SER A 761 -6.50 -25.22 -22.36
C SER A 761 -6.22 -24.69 -20.96
N GLN A 762 -5.32 -25.36 -20.23
CA GLN A 762 -4.80 -24.85 -18.96
C GLN A 762 -3.91 -23.61 -19.14
N ALA A 763 -3.39 -23.39 -20.35
CA ALA A 763 -2.53 -22.25 -20.70
C ALA A 763 -3.32 -21.00 -21.16
N ILE A 764 -4.65 -20.98 -20.97
CA ILE A 764 -5.52 -19.94 -21.53
C ILE A 764 -5.22 -18.55 -20.96
N GLU A 765 -4.77 -18.47 -19.71
CA GLU A 765 -4.41 -17.21 -19.08
C GLU A 765 -3.21 -16.56 -19.79
N GLU A 766 -2.16 -17.33 -20.04
CA GLU A 766 -0.95 -16.90 -20.73
C GLU A 766 -1.24 -16.49 -22.18
N TRP A 767 -2.04 -17.30 -22.88
CA TRP A 767 -2.44 -17.04 -24.27
C TRP A 767 -3.26 -15.76 -24.40
N LEU A 768 -4.26 -15.55 -23.53
CA LEU A 768 -5.04 -14.30 -23.51
C LEU A 768 -4.17 -13.09 -23.18
N SER A 769 -3.20 -13.25 -22.26
CA SER A 769 -2.24 -12.21 -21.94
C SER A 769 -1.35 -11.85 -23.13
N LEU A 770 -0.93 -12.82 -23.95
CA LEU A 770 -0.21 -12.59 -25.21
C LEU A 770 -1.11 -11.88 -26.24
N ILE A 771 -2.33 -12.40 -26.47
CA ILE A 771 -3.31 -11.81 -27.41
C ILE A 771 -3.57 -10.35 -27.06
N TYR A 772 -3.83 -10.05 -25.78
CA TYR A 772 -4.06 -8.69 -25.32
C TYR A 772 -2.92 -7.75 -25.67
N GLN A 773 -1.66 -8.16 -25.44
CA GLN A 773 -0.50 -7.33 -25.76
C GLN A 773 -0.33 -7.13 -27.27
N ILE A 774 -0.52 -8.17 -28.08
CA ILE A 774 -0.49 -8.07 -29.55
C ILE A 774 -1.53 -7.05 -30.03
N MET A 775 -2.78 -7.17 -29.56
CA MET A 775 -3.88 -6.28 -29.97
C MET A 775 -3.73 -4.85 -29.40
N LYS A 776 -3.05 -4.68 -28.28
CA LYS A 776 -2.83 -3.35 -27.69
C LYS A 776 -1.64 -2.60 -28.30
N LYS A 777 -0.52 -3.29 -28.52
CA LYS A 777 0.76 -2.66 -28.89
C LYS A 777 1.08 -2.78 -30.39
N ASN A 778 0.65 -3.85 -31.05
CA ASN A 778 1.05 -4.17 -32.42
C ASN A 778 -0.12 -4.21 -33.42
N TYR A 779 -1.28 -3.69 -33.04
CA TYR A 779 -2.46 -3.61 -33.92
C TYR A 779 -2.19 -2.86 -35.23
N LYS A 780 -1.38 -1.78 -35.20
CA LYS A 780 -1.00 -1.03 -36.41
C LYS A 780 -0.25 -1.90 -37.43
N THR A 781 0.61 -2.79 -36.96
CA THR A 781 1.37 -3.73 -37.81
C THR A 781 0.42 -4.74 -38.45
N LEU A 782 -0.50 -5.31 -37.67
CA LEU A 782 -1.53 -6.23 -38.19
C LEU A 782 -2.40 -5.54 -39.24
N ARG A 783 -2.81 -4.28 -38.98
CA ARG A 783 -3.59 -3.45 -39.89
C ARG A 783 -2.84 -3.15 -41.20
N ALA A 784 -1.55 -2.82 -41.12
CA ALA A 784 -0.74 -2.54 -42.31
C ALA A 784 -0.59 -3.77 -43.22
N ASN A 785 -0.63 -4.98 -42.66
CA ASN A 785 -0.60 -6.24 -43.39
C ASN A 785 -1.96 -6.63 -44.01
N GLY A 786 -3.02 -5.84 -43.80
CA GLY A 786 -4.29 -5.95 -44.52
C GLY A 786 -5.08 -7.23 -44.23
N GLU A 787 -5.68 -7.80 -45.28
CA GLU A 787 -6.61 -8.94 -45.18
C GLU A 787 -5.96 -10.21 -44.60
N ASP A 788 -4.64 -10.38 -44.79
CA ASP A 788 -3.90 -11.54 -44.29
C ASP A 788 -3.89 -11.67 -42.76
N SER A 789 -4.11 -10.55 -42.05
CA SER A 789 -4.17 -10.49 -40.58
C SER A 789 -5.58 -10.69 -40.01
N LEU A 790 -6.63 -10.61 -40.83
CA LEU A 790 -8.02 -10.75 -40.36
C LEU A 790 -8.31 -12.09 -39.67
N PRO A 791 -7.79 -13.24 -40.15
CA PRO A 791 -7.97 -14.51 -39.45
C PRO A 791 -7.37 -14.52 -38.04
N ALA A 792 -6.26 -13.80 -37.81
CA ALA A 792 -5.65 -13.67 -36.49
C ALA A 792 -6.58 -12.92 -35.52
N ILE A 793 -7.19 -11.82 -35.97
CA ILE A 793 -8.17 -11.05 -35.19
C ILE A 793 -9.43 -11.89 -34.93
N SER A 794 -9.89 -12.64 -35.92
CA SER A 794 -11.03 -13.56 -35.76
C SER A 794 -10.77 -14.61 -34.68
N ASN A 795 -9.60 -15.26 -34.70
CA ASN A 795 -9.23 -16.24 -33.68
C ASN A 795 -9.11 -15.62 -32.28
N ALA A 796 -8.58 -14.39 -32.18
CA ALA A 796 -8.54 -13.67 -30.90
C ALA A 796 -9.93 -13.42 -30.30
N ILE A 797 -10.90 -13.00 -31.12
CA ILE A 797 -12.29 -12.80 -30.70
C ILE A 797 -12.93 -14.12 -30.30
N LEU A 798 -12.72 -15.18 -31.08
CA LEU A 798 -13.24 -16.52 -30.79
C LEU A 798 -12.73 -17.04 -29.44
N ILE A 799 -11.43 -17.00 -29.20
CA ILE A 799 -10.80 -17.47 -27.96
C ILE A 799 -11.35 -16.69 -26.75
N ALA A 800 -11.39 -15.35 -26.84
CA ALA A 800 -11.89 -14.52 -25.74
C ALA A 800 -13.40 -14.73 -25.50
N GLY A 801 -14.21 -14.82 -26.57
CA GLY A 801 -15.65 -15.03 -26.47
C GLY A 801 -16.03 -16.38 -25.86
N GLN A 802 -15.35 -17.45 -26.30
CA GLN A 802 -15.54 -18.78 -25.72
C GLN A 802 -15.12 -18.79 -24.24
N THR A 803 -13.99 -18.17 -23.92
CA THR A 803 -13.50 -18.09 -22.54
C THR A 803 -14.47 -17.36 -21.61
N LEU A 804 -15.06 -16.24 -22.04
CA LEU A 804 -16.09 -15.54 -21.26
C LEU A 804 -17.32 -16.40 -20.96
N THR A 805 -17.66 -17.30 -21.88
CA THR A 805 -18.82 -18.18 -21.74
C THR A 805 -18.53 -19.35 -20.80
N GLU A 806 -17.34 -19.95 -20.91
CA GLU A 806 -17.04 -21.24 -20.27
C GLU A 806 -16.26 -21.13 -18.95
N SER A 807 -15.41 -20.11 -18.76
CA SER A 807 -14.50 -20.04 -17.62
C SER A 807 -15.15 -19.46 -16.36
N GLN A 808 -14.89 -20.03 -15.19
CA GLN A 808 -15.30 -19.45 -13.89
C GLN A 808 -14.15 -18.74 -13.15
N GLU A 809 -12.95 -18.73 -13.74
CA GLU A 809 -11.74 -18.13 -13.18
C GLU A 809 -11.76 -16.60 -13.37
N PRO A 810 -11.83 -15.77 -12.30
CA PRO A 810 -12.00 -14.33 -12.44
C PRO A 810 -10.85 -13.63 -13.19
N CYS A 811 -9.60 -14.10 -13.05
CA CYS A 811 -8.45 -13.54 -13.77
C CYS A 811 -8.56 -13.76 -15.28
N VAL A 812 -8.96 -14.97 -15.68
CA VAL A 812 -9.11 -15.39 -17.07
C VAL A 812 -10.28 -14.65 -17.73
N VAL A 813 -11.42 -14.52 -17.05
CA VAL A 813 -12.58 -13.72 -17.51
C VAL A 813 -12.19 -12.25 -17.69
N ARG A 814 -11.43 -11.68 -16.74
CA ARG A 814 -10.90 -10.32 -16.85
C ARG A 814 -10.04 -10.16 -18.10
N LEU A 815 -9.07 -11.04 -18.35
CA LEU A 815 -8.21 -10.94 -19.54
C LEU A 815 -8.99 -11.09 -20.84
N ALA A 816 -9.94 -12.02 -20.92
CA ALA A 816 -10.81 -12.18 -22.09
C ALA A 816 -11.65 -10.92 -22.36
N SER A 817 -12.21 -10.30 -21.32
CA SER A 817 -12.95 -9.04 -21.46
C SER A 817 -12.05 -7.90 -21.97
N GLN A 818 -10.80 -7.83 -21.48
CA GLN A 818 -9.83 -6.82 -21.90
C GLN A 818 -9.38 -7.00 -23.36
N VAL A 819 -9.23 -8.24 -23.84
CA VAL A 819 -8.94 -8.54 -25.24
C VAL A 819 -10.04 -7.99 -26.15
N LEU A 820 -11.30 -8.32 -25.85
CA LEU A 820 -12.45 -7.85 -26.64
C LEU A 820 -12.58 -6.32 -26.60
N ALA A 821 -12.42 -5.72 -25.43
CA ALA A 821 -12.48 -4.26 -25.25
C ALA A 821 -11.41 -3.55 -26.09
N VAL A 822 -10.18 -4.06 -26.08
CA VAL A 822 -9.10 -3.51 -26.93
C VAL A 822 -9.43 -3.65 -28.41
N ILE A 823 -9.87 -4.82 -28.88
CA ILE A 823 -10.20 -5.02 -30.30
C ILE A 823 -11.34 -4.08 -30.72
N ALA A 824 -12.40 -3.96 -29.92
CA ALA A 824 -13.52 -3.05 -30.17
C ALA A 824 -13.07 -1.59 -30.23
N ASN A 825 -12.29 -1.13 -29.25
CA ASN A 825 -11.78 0.24 -29.19
C ASN A 825 -10.84 0.56 -30.36
N GLN A 826 -9.95 -0.34 -30.74
CA GLN A 826 -9.04 -0.14 -31.87
C GLN A 826 -9.82 -0.09 -33.21
N SER A 827 -10.82 -0.96 -33.37
CA SER A 827 -11.68 -1.00 -34.57
C SER A 827 -12.42 0.33 -34.78
N ILE A 828 -12.99 0.92 -33.70
CA ILE A 828 -13.62 2.25 -33.75
C ILE A 828 -12.58 3.32 -34.04
N SER A 829 -11.46 3.32 -33.31
CA SER A 829 -10.48 4.41 -33.36
C SER A 829 -9.83 4.56 -34.74
N TYR A 830 -9.60 3.45 -35.44
CA TYR A 830 -9.03 3.45 -36.79
C TYR A 830 -10.05 3.37 -37.93
N GLY A 831 -11.33 3.16 -37.62
CA GLY A 831 -12.40 3.01 -38.62
C GLY A 831 -12.24 1.76 -39.49
N ASP A 832 -11.79 0.65 -38.90
CA ASP A 832 -11.48 -0.58 -39.66
C ASP A 832 -12.74 -1.45 -39.85
N GLU A 833 -13.18 -1.58 -41.10
CA GLU A 833 -14.39 -2.34 -41.46
C GLU A 833 -14.27 -3.86 -41.22
N GLY A 834 -13.11 -4.45 -41.49
CA GLY A 834 -12.89 -5.90 -41.36
C GLY A 834 -13.11 -6.42 -39.92
N PRO A 835 -12.32 -5.95 -38.93
CA PRO A 835 -12.49 -6.31 -37.52
C PRO A 835 -13.90 -5.99 -36.98
N ARG A 836 -14.50 -4.87 -37.42
CA ARG A 836 -15.87 -4.49 -37.08
C ARG A 836 -16.89 -5.54 -37.55
N LEU A 837 -16.78 -6.02 -38.79
CA LEU A 837 -17.64 -7.08 -39.33
C LEU A 837 -17.42 -8.43 -38.64
N ILE A 838 -16.18 -8.75 -38.25
CA ILE A 838 -15.89 -9.98 -37.49
C ILE A 838 -16.53 -9.93 -36.10
N LEU A 839 -16.44 -8.80 -35.40
CA LEU A 839 -17.15 -8.59 -34.13
C LEU A 839 -18.67 -8.71 -34.32
N ALA A 840 -19.22 -8.19 -35.42
CA ALA A 840 -20.64 -8.34 -35.75
C ALA A 840 -21.06 -9.80 -35.96
N ASN A 841 -20.23 -10.60 -36.66
CA ASN A 841 -20.49 -12.02 -36.90
C ASN A 841 -20.57 -12.84 -35.60
N HIS A 842 -19.80 -12.45 -34.58
CA HIS A 842 -19.85 -13.06 -33.24
C HIS A 842 -20.77 -12.31 -32.26
N GLY A 843 -21.39 -11.22 -32.70
CA GLY A 843 -22.13 -10.27 -31.86
C GLY A 843 -23.22 -10.89 -31.00
N PRO A 844 -24.17 -11.68 -31.54
CA PRO A 844 -25.25 -12.25 -30.74
C PRO A 844 -24.77 -13.13 -29.58
N ALA A 845 -23.73 -13.94 -29.79
CA ALA A 845 -23.16 -14.79 -28.75
C ALA A 845 -22.38 -13.97 -27.70
N LEU A 846 -21.58 -13.00 -28.16
CA LEU A 846 -20.80 -12.14 -27.28
C LEU A 846 -21.68 -11.24 -26.41
N VAL A 847 -22.68 -10.56 -26.98
CA VAL A 847 -23.63 -9.71 -26.24
C VAL A 847 -24.32 -10.52 -25.14
N LYS A 848 -24.76 -11.74 -25.45
CA LYS A 848 -25.37 -12.63 -24.46
C LYS A 848 -24.40 -12.99 -23.32
N ALA A 849 -23.18 -13.42 -23.66
CA ALA A 849 -22.19 -13.79 -22.65
C ALA A 849 -21.78 -12.60 -21.76
N ILE A 850 -21.58 -11.43 -22.35
CA ILE A 850 -21.20 -10.19 -21.66
C ILE A 850 -22.32 -9.74 -20.71
N PHE A 851 -23.56 -9.70 -21.19
CA PHE A 851 -24.69 -9.24 -20.38
C PHE A 851 -24.93 -10.13 -19.15
N VAL A 852 -24.85 -11.46 -19.33
CA VAL A 852 -24.96 -12.41 -18.20
C VAL A 852 -23.80 -12.23 -17.22
N ARG A 853 -22.57 -12.00 -17.70
CA ARG A 853 -21.40 -11.82 -16.83
C ARG A 853 -21.43 -10.53 -16.01
N ILE A 854 -21.88 -9.41 -16.58
CA ILE A 854 -22.00 -8.13 -15.85
C ILE A 854 -22.90 -8.28 -14.61
N GLN A 855 -23.91 -9.14 -14.67
CA GLN A 855 -24.84 -9.35 -13.55
C GLN A 855 -24.24 -10.12 -12.38
N VAL A 856 -23.18 -10.92 -12.60
CA VAL A 856 -22.60 -11.83 -11.60
C VAL A 856 -21.17 -11.46 -11.17
N GLU A 857 -20.49 -10.61 -11.93
CA GLU A 857 -19.08 -10.28 -11.71
C GLU A 857 -18.88 -9.27 -10.58
N LEU A 858 -18.00 -9.58 -9.64
CA LEU A 858 -17.71 -8.71 -8.48
C LEU A 858 -16.48 -7.81 -8.70
N ILE A 859 -15.62 -8.15 -9.67
CA ILE A 859 -14.40 -7.39 -9.96
C ILE A 859 -14.74 -6.20 -10.85
N ARG A 860 -14.68 -4.99 -10.27
CA ARG A 860 -14.98 -3.72 -10.96
C ARG A 860 -14.24 -3.55 -12.29
N ALA A 861 -12.96 -3.86 -12.35
CA ALA A 861 -12.16 -3.71 -13.58
C ALA A 861 -12.64 -4.62 -14.73
N THR A 862 -13.19 -5.80 -14.39
CA THR A 862 -13.79 -6.72 -15.35
C THR A 862 -15.11 -6.16 -15.88
N VAL A 863 -15.98 -5.68 -14.99
CA VAL A 863 -17.24 -5.03 -15.36
C VAL A 863 -16.97 -3.83 -16.28
N GLU A 864 -16.02 -2.96 -15.94
CA GLU A 864 -15.68 -1.80 -16.78
C GLU A 864 -15.23 -2.20 -18.20
N SER A 865 -14.50 -3.31 -18.35
CA SER A 865 -14.05 -3.83 -19.65
C SER A 865 -15.20 -4.45 -20.44
N LEU A 866 -16.08 -5.20 -19.76
CA LEU A 866 -17.29 -5.79 -20.35
C LEU A 866 -18.27 -4.70 -20.83
N SER A 867 -18.46 -3.64 -20.03
CA SER A 867 -19.28 -2.48 -20.40
C SER A 867 -18.74 -1.75 -21.62
N GLU A 868 -17.42 -1.65 -21.82
CA GLU A 868 -16.84 -1.08 -23.05
C GLU A 868 -17.22 -1.88 -24.30
N VAL A 869 -17.18 -3.21 -24.21
CA VAL A 869 -17.57 -4.09 -25.33
C VAL A 869 -19.08 -4.02 -25.58
N LEU A 870 -19.89 -4.00 -24.52
CA LEU A 870 -21.33 -3.84 -24.65
C LEU A 870 -21.69 -2.49 -25.28
N PHE A 871 -21.02 -1.42 -24.86
CA PHE A 871 -21.17 -0.08 -25.44
C PHE A 871 -20.84 -0.06 -26.94
N PHE A 872 -19.78 -0.74 -27.36
CA PHE A 872 -19.44 -0.91 -28.78
C PHE A 872 -20.62 -1.50 -29.57
N PHE A 873 -21.20 -2.61 -29.11
CA PHE A 873 -22.33 -3.26 -29.78
C PHE A 873 -23.59 -2.39 -29.76
N MET A 874 -23.89 -1.73 -28.65
CA MET A 874 -25.03 -0.83 -28.53
C MET A 874 -24.92 0.37 -29.46
N LYS A 875 -23.70 0.87 -29.71
CA LYS A 875 -23.45 2.01 -30.60
C LYS A 875 -23.44 1.63 -32.08
N GLU A 876 -22.71 0.58 -32.45
CA GLU A 876 -22.51 0.20 -33.86
C GLU A 876 -23.63 -0.71 -34.40
N PHE A 877 -24.29 -1.49 -33.53
CA PHE A 877 -25.28 -2.50 -33.89
C PHE A 877 -26.52 -2.43 -32.97
N SER A 878 -27.10 -1.24 -32.80
CA SER A 878 -28.13 -0.99 -31.78
C SER A 878 -29.37 -1.89 -31.90
N ALA A 879 -29.87 -2.11 -33.13
CA ALA A 879 -31.10 -2.86 -33.37
C ALA A 879 -30.91 -4.37 -33.16
N GLU A 880 -29.76 -4.91 -33.54
CA GLU A 880 -29.34 -6.29 -33.31
C GLU A 880 -29.11 -6.53 -31.81
N THR A 881 -28.38 -5.62 -31.16
CA THR A 881 -28.08 -5.70 -29.72
C THR A 881 -29.36 -5.68 -28.89
N ARG A 882 -30.30 -4.78 -29.21
CA ARG A 882 -31.59 -4.71 -28.52
C ARG A 882 -32.37 -6.02 -28.64
N ARG A 883 -32.44 -6.60 -29.84
CA ARG A 883 -33.10 -7.88 -30.09
C ARG A 883 -32.50 -9.04 -29.28
N VAL A 884 -31.19 -9.04 -29.08
CA VAL A 884 -30.50 -10.07 -28.27
C VAL A 884 -30.81 -9.87 -26.78
N LEU A 885 -30.74 -8.64 -26.28
CA LEU A 885 -31.00 -8.33 -24.87
C LEU A 885 -32.45 -8.59 -24.47
N ASP A 886 -33.43 -8.25 -25.32
CA ASP A 886 -34.87 -8.50 -25.05
C ASP A 886 -35.19 -9.99 -24.81
N GLY A 887 -34.30 -10.91 -25.23
CA GLY A 887 -34.43 -12.35 -25.01
C GLY A 887 -33.71 -12.89 -23.76
N LEU A 888 -33.17 -12.03 -22.90
CA LEU A 888 -32.38 -12.40 -21.71
C LEU A 888 -33.04 -11.91 -20.41
N ASP A 889 -32.76 -12.60 -19.30
CA ASP A 889 -33.24 -12.21 -17.98
C ASP A 889 -32.74 -10.80 -17.62
N HIS A 890 -33.67 -9.93 -17.19
CA HIS A 890 -33.45 -8.50 -16.90
C HIS A 890 -33.12 -7.60 -18.12
N GLY A 891 -33.17 -8.15 -19.34
CA GLY A 891 -32.89 -7.41 -20.57
C GLY A 891 -33.95 -6.40 -21.01
N ASP A 892 -35.19 -6.57 -20.55
CA ASP A 892 -36.32 -5.65 -20.75
C ASP A 892 -36.42 -4.57 -19.64
N SER A 893 -35.49 -4.56 -18.69
CA SER A 893 -35.54 -3.68 -17.54
C SER A 893 -35.45 -2.17 -17.90
N PRO A 894 -36.01 -1.29 -17.06
CA PRO A 894 -35.87 0.16 -17.21
C PRO A 894 -34.40 0.63 -17.24
N LEU A 895 -33.50 -0.10 -16.58
CA LEU A 895 -32.06 0.16 -16.58
C LEU A 895 -31.45 -0.07 -17.97
N VAL A 896 -31.76 -1.20 -18.62
CA VAL A 896 -31.29 -1.45 -20.00
C VAL A 896 -31.88 -0.43 -20.97
N ALA A 897 -33.14 -0.03 -20.79
CA ALA A 897 -33.72 1.05 -21.58
C ALA A 897 -33.04 2.41 -21.35
N ALA A 898 -32.53 2.69 -20.15
CA ALA A 898 -31.73 3.88 -19.85
C ALA A 898 -30.34 3.81 -20.50
N LEU A 899 -29.67 2.65 -20.49
CA LEU A 899 -28.39 2.44 -21.17
C LEU A 899 -28.45 2.78 -22.67
N PHE A 900 -29.55 2.45 -23.37
CA PHE A 900 -29.73 2.83 -24.78
C PHE A 900 -29.93 4.35 -24.98
N ARG A 901 -30.32 5.11 -23.95
CA ARG A 901 -30.43 6.58 -24.01
C ARG A 901 -29.07 7.26 -23.79
N GLU A 902 -28.11 6.57 -23.18
CA GLU A 902 -26.79 7.09 -22.81
C GLU A 902 -25.65 6.72 -23.79
N ILE A 903 -25.96 6.17 -24.97
CA ILE A 903 -24.98 5.74 -26.00
C ILE A 903 -24.02 6.88 -26.45
N GLY A 904 -24.33 8.15 -26.14
CA GLY A 904 -23.47 9.28 -26.42
C GLY A 904 -22.25 9.46 -25.50
N ASN A 905 -22.19 8.81 -24.33
CA ASN A 905 -21.12 9.04 -23.35
C ASN A 905 -20.74 7.76 -22.58
N LEU A 906 -19.58 7.18 -22.92
CA LEU A 906 -19.02 5.99 -22.26
C LEU A 906 -18.82 6.17 -20.73
N ARG A 907 -18.55 7.40 -20.24
CA ARG A 907 -18.35 7.65 -18.81
C ARG A 907 -19.65 7.56 -18.01
N ASN A 908 -20.77 7.97 -18.61
CA ASN A 908 -22.09 7.86 -17.99
C ASN A 908 -22.60 6.42 -18.09
N PHE A 909 -22.39 5.79 -19.26
CA PHE A 909 -22.66 4.36 -19.47
C PHE A 909 -21.98 3.47 -18.42
N LYS A 910 -20.69 3.71 -18.13
CA LYS A 910 -19.97 3.00 -17.05
C LYS A 910 -20.44 3.35 -15.65
N ALA A 911 -21.02 4.52 -15.41
CA ALA A 911 -21.50 4.93 -14.09
C ALA A 911 -22.81 4.21 -13.74
N ASP A 912 -23.70 4.05 -14.72
CA ASP A 912 -24.95 3.30 -14.60
C ASP A 912 -24.75 1.78 -14.52
N ASP A 913 -23.62 1.27 -15.02
CA ASP A 913 -23.20 -0.15 -14.92
C ASP A 913 -22.31 -0.45 -13.68
N SER A 914 -21.87 0.57 -12.92
CA SER A 914 -20.93 0.37 -11.80
C SER A 914 -21.64 0.26 -10.44
N PRO A 915 -21.33 -0.75 -9.60
CA PRO A 915 -21.94 -0.90 -8.27
C PRO A 915 -21.42 0.11 -7.22
N THR A 916 -20.69 1.18 -7.60
CA THR A 916 -19.86 1.94 -6.63
C THR A 916 -20.03 3.46 -6.66
N LYS A 917 -20.96 4.03 -7.41
CA LYS A 917 -21.12 5.50 -7.44
C LYS A 917 -22.26 6.10 -6.65
N HIS A 918 -23.04 5.31 -5.94
CA HIS A 918 -23.87 5.79 -4.83
C HIS A 918 -23.47 4.95 -3.64
N GLY A 919 -22.90 5.57 -2.60
CA GLY A 919 -22.41 4.88 -1.40
C GLY A 919 -23.54 4.10 -0.73
N VAL A 920 -23.72 2.84 -1.16
CA VAL A 920 -24.64 1.84 -0.65
C VAL A 920 -24.07 0.50 -1.11
N THR A 921 -23.35 -0.18 -0.22
CA THR A 921 -22.89 -1.58 -0.36
C THR A 921 -24.05 -2.59 -0.34
N GLU A 922 -25.28 -2.17 -0.66
CA GLU A 922 -26.51 -2.95 -0.43
C GLU A 922 -27.48 -2.96 -1.63
N ARG A 923 -27.10 -2.49 -2.82
CA ARG A 923 -28.04 -2.46 -3.98
C ARG A 923 -27.92 -3.58 -5.02
N CYS A 924 -27.06 -4.57 -4.82
CA CYS A 924 -27.08 -5.85 -5.55
C CYS A 924 -27.01 -7.07 -4.61
N LEU A 925 -27.71 -7.00 -3.47
CA LEU A 925 -27.87 -8.11 -2.51
C LEU A 925 -29.29 -8.68 -2.54
N PHE A 926 -29.98 -8.62 -3.69
CA PHE A 926 -31.35 -9.13 -3.82
C PHE A 926 -31.44 -10.62 -4.21
N VAL A 927 -30.31 -11.34 -4.30
CA VAL A 927 -30.30 -12.81 -4.40
C VAL A 927 -29.12 -13.32 -3.56
N ILE A 928 -29.43 -14.11 -2.52
CA ILE A 928 -28.55 -14.66 -1.47
C ILE A 928 -28.32 -13.73 -0.25
N THR A 929 -29.38 -13.49 0.54
CA THR A 929 -29.46 -13.72 1.99
C THR A 929 -30.91 -13.72 2.43
#